data_AF-A0A8H7BBT2-F1
#
_entry.id   AF-A0A8H7BBT2-F1
#
_cell.length_a   1.000
_cell.length_b   1.000
_cell.length_c   1.000
_cell.angle_alpha   90.00
_cell.angle_beta   90.00
_cell.angle_gamma   90.00
#
_symmetry.space_group_name_H-M   'P 1'
#
loop_
_entity.id
_entity.type
_entity.pdbx_description
1 polymer ?
#
loop_
_entity_poly.entity_id
_entity_poly.type
_entity_poly.pdbx_seq_one_letter_code
_entity_poly.pdbx_strand_id
1 'polypeptide(L)'
;MDNVLFTSQLKLTLITTAERGSQEFEWLHELRSDPKASFWSIDGTAKTVEDTERFLKNALPVTVKDGETKSYRIAYAVHELLHPAENDAVNKEDIPTRFVGLIGVKTLGPHSLVLRSDILPPSTFEPGCLTVEMGYSYLPSAWGKGYATGAVRAVIDACKRGKTFWEPCDKVFVRAIVSPENPASMRVMAKSGIKELGMHFWDGKGCHAFQENIHITQPSHNRGNFPGGRRSFQIVETDADCSLIVFEGRDNTGGKLNFGNQKNKGTCWELKPSQANMSKSLNGEKQEHLEHVDINTAKQQHETLQECGEEIDIHDEKYNKKLNRRLDRRVLPLCCWVYLLNFLDRGNIGNARVLNTETGDDMLTNTGLTPHGYALTVTLFSVAYAIFEVPSNFVMKHYIRPSRWLGILLFAWGALTIGFAGVQNSATIIALRFLIGAFEAGFFPGIVYFITIWYRYNERAVRIALVIAFCNLAGAFGGAIAFGVGHINGAAGLEGFRWLFIIEGIITLLSAFLLWFFLPDYPARAKWLSNAEKKFAVDRLADRGGGYNQEHATRKEILDTCFSPRMLLHYIAYVADVVPQGSFTFFTPTIVTGLGYESIHAQLLTVPPWVVGFFVAITISYSADHFNARGWHITIASLVGGTGWLTAGLLPADAYVQRYGCLCMAAAGAFPAAPSMTNWVTCNSPSFLTLPLAIALHNSCAGLGQIIAQWIWMNSERSQGFPTGNFVCAACSFLVAAIATILRLWYGRMNKLERSDSRGDQRVWAL
;
A
#
# COMPACT_ATOMS: atom_id res chain seq x y z
N MET A 1 2.22 29.80 42.67
CA MET A 1 2.10 29.73 41.20
C MET A 1 1.71 31.10 40.69
N ASP A 2 2.14 31.46 39.48
CA ASP A 2 1.92 32.80 38.91
C ASP A 2 0.43 33.04 38.65
N ASN A 3 -0.12 34.19 39.07
CA ASN A 3 -1.55 34.50 38.92
C ASN A 3 -1.97 34.69 37.46
N VAL A 4 -1.07 35.17 36.61
CA VAL A 4 -1.26 35.33 35.16
C VAL A 4 -0.03 34.80 34.44
N LEU A 5 -0.23 34.03 33.37
CA LEU A 5 0.82 33.58 32.46
C LEU A 5 0.55 34.14 31.06
N PHE A 6 1.59 34.70 30.43
CA PHE A 6 1.52 35.23 29.07
C PHE A 6 2.29 34.37 28.07
N THR A 7 1.79 34.34 26.84
CA THR A 7 2.50 33.83 25.66
C THR A 7 2.38 34.85 24.52
N SER A 8 2.92 34.56 23.34
CA SER A 8 2.77 35.44 22.16
C SER A 8 1.32 35.60 21.65
N GLN A 9 0.39 34.73 22.07
CA GLN A 9 -0.99 34.71 21.57
C GLN A 9 -2.06 34.54 22.66
N LEU A 10 -1.67 34.27 23.91
CA LEU A 10 -2.59 33.92 25.00
C LEU A 10 -2.29 34.63 26.31
N LYS A 11 -3.35 34.95 27.05
CA LYS A 11 -3.37 35.31 28.48
C LYS A 11 -4.03 34.16 29.25
N LEU A 12 -3.35 33.59 30.24
CA LEU A 12 -3.86 32.52 31.10
C LEU A 12 -4.05 33.09 32.51
N THR A 13 -5.28 33.12 33.01
CA THR A 13 -5.62 33.70 34.33
C THR A 13 -5.92 32.58 35.33
N LEU A 14 -5.27 32.59 36.49
CA LEU A 14 -5.48 31.60 37.55
C LEU A 14 -6.89 31.72 38.15
N ILE A 15 -7.67 30.63 38.14
CA ILE A 15 -9.01 30.56 38.72
C ILE A 15 -8.91 29.98 40.14
N THR A 16 -9.13 30.82 41.15
CA THR A 16 -9.21 30.40 42.56
C THR A 16 -10.61 29.94 42.96
N THR A 17 -11.63 30.58 42.39
CA THR A 17 -13.05 30.49 42.78
C THR A 17 -13.92 30.77 41.55
N ALA A 18 -15.07 30.09 41.44
CA ALA A 18 -16.08 30.40 40.41
C ALA A 18 -17.48 30.08 40.99
N GLU A 19 -18.25 31.13 41.28
CA GLU A 19 -19.59 31.04 41.86
C GLU A 19 -20.68 31.25 40.78
N ARG A 20 -21.92 30.80 41.02
CA ARG A 20 -23.02 31.00 40.04
C ARG A 20 -23.21 32.50 39.75
N GLY A 21 -23.12 32.88 38.48
CA GLY A 21 -23.20 34.29 38.04
C GLY A 21 -21.88 35.06 38.04
N SER A 22 -20.75 34.41 38.38
CA SER A 22 -19.42 34.93 38.05
C SER A 22 -19.08 34.67 36.57
N GLN A 23 -18.30 35.56 35.97
CA GLN A 23 -17.93 35.46 34.55
C GLN A 23 -17.09 34.20 34.27
N GLU A 24 -16.26 33.81 35.22
CA GLU A 24 -15.50 32.57 35.23
C GLU A 24 -16.42 31.36 35.19
N PHE A 25 -17.50 31.36 35.96
CA PHE A 25 -18.47 30.26 35.96
C PHE A 25 -19.19 30.15 34.61
N GLU A 26 -19.55 31.27 33.97
CA GLU A 26 -20.19 31.27 32.65
C GLU A 26 -19.27 30.66 31.56
N TRP A 27 -18.00 31.08 31.50
CA TRP A 27 -17.00 30.50 30.61
C TRP A 27 -16.83 28.99 30.82
N LEU A 28 -16.82 28.55 32.09
CA LEU A 28 -16.65 27.14 32.46
C LEU A 28 -17.92 26.33 32.14
N HIS A 29 -19.11 26.94 32.20
CA HIS A 29 -20.36 26.32 31.79
C HIS A 29 -20.47 26.20 30.26
N GLU A 30 -20.08 27.23 29.50
CA GLU A 30 -19.99 27.18 28.03
C GLU A 30 -19.08 26.02 27.60
N LEU A 31 -17.87 25.94 28.15
CA LEU A 31 -16.88 24.92 27.83
C LEU A 31 -17.31 23.49 28.23
N ARG A 32 -18.11 23.35 29.29
CA ARG A 32 -18.63 22.05 29.78
C ARG A 32 -19.91 21.61 29.08
N SER A 33 -20.69 22.54 28.52
CA SER A 33 -21.96 22.26 27.83
C SER A 33 -21.79 22.00 26.33
N ASP A 34 -20.76 22.53 25.66
CA ASP A 34 -20.42 22.14 24.28
C ASP A 34 -20.06 20.64 24.21
N PRO A 35 -20.82 19.80 23.48
CA PRO A 35 -20.53 18.37 23.37
C PRO A 35 -19.18 18.07 22.69
N LYS A 36 -18.71 18.93 21.78
CA LYS A 36 -17.45 18.77 21.05
C LYS A 36 -16.23 19.15 21.90
N ALA A 37 -16.40 20.04 22.88
CA ALA A 37 -15.37 20.32 23.87
C ALA A 37 -15.28 19.20 24.93
N SER A 38 -16.41 18.55 25.25
CA SER A 38 -16.56 17.69 26.44
C SER A 38 -16.69 16.17 26.19
N PHE A 39 -16.87 15.70 24.95
CA PHE A 39 -17.16 14.28 24.64
C PHE A 39 -16.18 13.25 25.25
N TRP A 40 -14.90 13.63 25.36
CA TRP A 40 -13.81 12.78 25.84
C TRP A 40 -13.67 12.81 27.38
N SER A 41 -14.39 13.71 28.06
CA SER A 41 -14.39 13.84 29.53
C SER A 41 -14.92 12.58 30.20
N ILE A 42 -14.34 12.20 31.34
CA ILE A 42 -14.86 11.12 32.19
C ILE A 42 -16.21 11.54 32.78
N ASP A 43 -16.33 12.78 33.25
CA ASP A 43 -17.58 13.41 33.72
C ASP A 43 -18.57 13.78 32.59
N GLY A 44 -18.31 13.37 31.34
CA GLY A 44 -19.15 13.67 30.16
C GLY A 44 -19.40 15.16 29.90
N THR A 45 -20.42 15.45 29.09
CA THR A 45 -20.96 16.81 28.84
C THR A 45 -21.90 17.22 29.98
N ALA A 46 -21.74 18.43 30.52
CA ALA A 46 -22.67 18.98 31.50
C ALA A 46 -24.02 19.31 30.83
N LYS A 47 -25.12 18.89 31.44
CA LYS A 47 -26.49 19.14 30.96
C LYS A 47 -27.21 20.20 31.78
N THR A 48 -26.76 20.45 33.01
CA THR A 48 -27.24 21.55 33.85
C THR A 48 -26.11 22.34 34.50
N VAL A 49 -26.46 23.42 35.19
CA VAL A 49 -25.55 24.25 35.99
C VAL A 49 -24.96 23.44 37.15
N GLU A 50 -25.74 22.55 37.76
CA GLU A 50 -25.35 21.66 38.87
C GLU A 50 -24.28 20.64 38.45
N ASP A 51 -24.33 20.13 37.21
CA ASP A 51 -23.27 19.28 36.66
C ASP A 51 -21.93 20.03 36.54
N THR A 52 -22.01 21.34 36.30
CA THR A 52 -20.83 22.22 36.18
C THR A 52 -20.25 22.53 37.56
N GLU A 53 -21.08 22.91 38.54
CA GLU A 53 -20.63 23.05 39.94
C GLU A 53 -19.98 21.78 40.49
N ARG A 54 -20.54 20.60 40.18
CA ARG A 54 -20.00 19.31 40.62
C ARG A 54 -18.60 19.07 40.06
N PHE A 55 -18.38 19.42 38.79
CA PHE A 55 -17.05 19.38 38.17
C PHE A 55 -16.10 20.41 38.82
N LEU A 56 -16.54 21.65 39.04
CA LEU A 56 -15.71 22.71 39.60
C LEU A 56 -15.23 22.42 41.03
N LYS A 57 -16.04 21.75 41.87
CA LYS A 57 -15.62 21.26 43.20
C LYS A 57 -14.46 20.25 43.15
N ASN A 58 -14.23 19.60 42.01
CA ASN A 58 -13.10 18.70 41.77
C ASN A 58 -11.94 19.36 40.99
N ALA A 59 -12.23 20.35 40.14
CA ALA A 59 -11.24 21.00 39.27
C ALA A 59 -10.54 22.22 39.90
N LEU A 60 -11.25 22.98 40.75
CA LEU A 60 -10.72 24.19 41.38
C LEU A 60 -9.96 23.88 42.70
N PRO A 61 -9.13 24.83 43.18
CA PRO A 61 -8.55 24.78 44.52
C PRO A 61 -9.62 24.65 45.61
N VAL A 62 -9.26 23.99 46.71
CA VAL A 62 -10.10 23.86 47.91
C VAL A 62 -9.26 24.24 49.12
N THR A 63 -9.83 25.01 50.04
CA THR A 63 -9.21 25.33 51.33
C THR A 63 -9.07 24.06 52.16
N VAL A 64 -7.84 23.57 52.29
CA VAL A 64 -7.47 22.43 53.13
C VAL A 64 -7.76 22.77 54.60
N LYS A 65 -8.36 21.84 55.34
CA LYS A 65 -8.53 21.95 56.80
C LYS A 65 -7.31 21.39 57.51
N ASP A 66 -6.96 21.97 58.66
CA ASP A 66 -5.80 21.56 59.44
C ASP A 66 -5.84 20.05 59.76
N GLY A 67 -4.78 19.34 59.35
CA GLY A 67 -4.63 17.89 59.51
C GLY A 67 -4.86 17.05 58.24
N GLU A 68 -5.42 17.61 57.16
CA GLU A 68 -5.58 16.90 55.88
C GLU A 68 -4.33 17.00 54.98
N THR A 69 -4.08 15.95 54.18
CA THR A 69 -2.94 15.88 53.26
C THR A 69 -3.01 16.98 52.19
N LYS A 70 -1.95 17.79 52.03
CA LYS A 70 -1.87 18.87 51.03
C LYS A 70 -2.25 18.35 49.63
N SER A 71 -3.40 18.78 49.10
CA SER A 71 -3.83 18.47 47.73
C SER A 71 -3.64 19.70 46.84
N TYR A 72 -2.55 19.74 46.07
CA TYR A 72 -2.30 20.81 45.11
C TYR A 72 -3.28 20.69 43.94
N ARG A 73 -4.00 21.78 43.64
CA ARG A 73 -4.87 21.94 42.46
C ARG A 73 -4.66 23.33 41.88
N ILE A 74 -4.59 23.42 40.55
CA ILE A 74 -4.31 24.64 39.79
C ILE A 74 -5.20 24.62 38.55
N ALA A 75 -5.84 25.75 38.23
CA ALA A 75 -6.71 25.89 37.06
C ALA A 75 -6.49 27.27 36.42
N TYR A 76 -6.27 27.34 35.11
CA TYR A 76 -6.07 28.57 34.35
C TYR A 76 -7.11 28.71 33.24
N ALA A 77 -7.86 29.81 33.25
CA ALA A 77 -8.73 30.24 32.16
C ALA A 77 -7.86 30.76 31.00
N VAL A 78 -7.92 30.09 29.85
CA VAL A 78 -7.10 30.39 28.67
C VAL A 78 -7.86 31.34 27.77
N HIS A 79 -7.26 32.50 27.48
CA HIS A 79 -7.82 33.54 26.63
C HIS A 79 -6.92 33.82 25.42
N GLU A 80 -7.53 33.95 24.24
CA GLU A 80 -6.94 34.39 22.98
C GLU A 80 -6.80 35.92 22.98
N LEU A 81 -5.59 36.44 22.69
CA LEU A 81 -5.35 37.86 22.48
C LEU A 81 -5.87 38.25 21.09
N LEU A 82 -6.86 39.15 21.01
CA LEU A 82 -7.53 39.45 19.73
C LEU A 82 -6.70 40.35 18.81
N HIS A 83 -5.85 41.20 19.38
CA HIS A 83 -4.93 42.10 18.67
C HIS A 83 -3.54 42.07 19.34
N PRO A 84 -2.70 41.06 19.08
CA PRO A 84 -1.30 41.08 19.49
C PRO A 84 -0.57 42.19 18.71
N ALA A 85 -0.13 43.24 19.40
CA ALA A 85 0.61 44.33 18.78
C ALA A 85 2.00 43.87 18.32
N GLU A 86 2.45 44.34 17.16
CA GLU A 86 3.76 43.98 16.58
C GLU A 86 4.95 44.64 17.31
N ASN A 87 4.69 45.53 18.28
CA ASN A 87 5.70 46.20 19.11
C ASN A 87 5.52 45.82 20.59
N ASP A 88 6.59 45.41 21.26
CA ASP A 88 6.62 45.02 22.69
C ASP A 88 6.37 46.17 23.69
N ALA A 89 6.01 47.37 23.22
CA ALA A 89 5.79 48.57 24.05
C ALA A 89 4.37 48.70 24.63
N VAL A 90 3.42 47.83 24.25
CA VAL A 90 2.06 47.82 24.80
C VAL A 90 1.98 46.87 25.99
N ASN A 91 1.42 47.33 27.12
CA ASN A 91 1.21 46.47 28.28
C ASN A 91 0.24 45.33 27.93
N LYS A 92 0.69 44.08 28.12
CA LYS A 92 -0.03 42.89 27.62
C LYS A 92 -1.29 42.57 28.43
N GLU A 93 -1.49 43.25 29.56
CA GLU A 93 -2.69 43.14 30.39
C GLU A 93 -3.92 43.80 29.76
N ASP A 94 -3.74 44.91 29.04
CA ASP A 94 -4.79 45.79 28.49
C ASP A 94 -5.34 45.33 27.12
N ILE A 95 -4.72 44.31 26.51
CA ILE A 95 -5.13 43.80 25.20
C ILE A 95 -6.51 43.10 25.32
N PRO A 96 -7.50 43.38 24.46
CA PRO A 96 -8.80 42.71 24.51
C PRO A 96 -8.64 41.20 24.23
N THR A 97 -9.27 40.38 25.08
CA THR A 97 -9.12 38.92 25.03
C THR A 97 -10.47 38.20 24.89
N ARG A 98 -10.44 36.98 24.35
CA ARG A 98 -11.59 36.07 24.24
C ARG A 98 -11.29 34.75 24.95
N PHE A 99 -12.17 34.31 25.83
CA PHE A 99 -12.07 32.98 26.43
C PHE A 99 -12.10 31.87 25.35
N VAL A 100 -11.21 30.89 25.47
CA VAL A 100 -11.08 29.79 24.49
C VAL A 100 -10.97 28.40 25.12
N GLY A 101 -10.63 28.29 26.41
CA GLY A 101 -10.49 26.99 27.08
C GLY A 101 -9.99 27.07 28.52
N LEU A 102 -9.79 25.90 29.12
CA LEU A 102 -9.32 25.71 30.49
C LEU A 102 -8.14 24.73 30.47
N ILE A 103 -7.09 25.00 31.25
CA ILE A 103 -6.02 24.04 31.55
C ILE A 103 -5.82 23.94 33.06
N GLY A 104 -5.61 22.74 33.59
CA GLY A 104 -5.43 22.52 35.02
C GLY A 104 -4.50 21.36 35.35
N VAL A 105 -4.00 21.38 36.58
CA VAL A 105 -3.06 20.41 37.15
C VAL A 105 -3.53 20.08 38.56
N LYS A 106 -3.67 18.79 38.90
CA LYS A 106 -4.14 18.31 40.20
C LYS A 106 -3.23 17.22 40.76
N THR A 107 -3.10 17.14 42.08
CA THR A 107 -2.46 15.99 42.76
C THR A 107 -3.29 14.73 42.56
N LEU A 108 -2.65 13.56 42.52
CA LEU A 108 -3.37 12.29 42.51
C LEU A 108 -4.13 12.09 43.82
N GLY A 109 -5.37 11.60 43.75
CA GLY A 109 -6.21 11.32 44.92
C GLY A 109 -6.99 10.02 44.78
N PRO A 110 -7.87 9.68 45.76
CA PRO A 110 -8.62 8.41 45.79
C PRO A 110 -9.57 8.17 44.62
N HIS A 111 -9.79 9.17 43.76
CA HIS A 111 -10.62 9.12 42.56
C HIS A 111 -9.83 9.36 41.26
N SER A 112 -8.49 9.43 41.33
CA SER A 112 -7.62 9.45 40.16
C SER A 112 -7.44 8.05 39.58
N LEU A 113 -7.08 7.96 38.30
CA LEU A 113 -6.83 6.68 37.65
C LEU A 113 -5.63 5.97 38.31
N VAL A 114 -5.87 4.82 38.94
CA VAL A 114 -4.82 4.02 39.58
C VAL A 114 -4.09 3.23 38.50
N LEU A 115 -2.79 3.50 38.37
CA LEU A 115 -1.90 2.82 37.43
C LEU A 115 -1.15 1.69 38.12
N ARG A 116 -0.69 0.72 37.33
CA ARG A 116 0.22 -0.33 37.83
C ARG A 116 1.62 0.22 38.06
N SER A 117 2.34 -0.33 39.04
CA SER A 117 3.69 0.08 39.45
C SER A 117 4.81 -0.32 38.48
N ASP A 118 4.52 -0.99 37.37
CA ASP A 118 5.45 -1.26 36.26
C ASP A 118 5.35 -0.23 35.12
N ILE A 119 4.31 0.60 35.11
CA ILE A 119 4.11 1.67 34.10
C ILE A 119 4.80 2.96 34.58
N LEU A 120 4.60 3.30 35.85
CA LEU A 120 5.22 4.45 36.51
C LEU A 120 6.71 4.18 36.80
N PRO A 121 7.64 5.11 36.50
CA PRO A 121 9.04 4.98 36.91
C PRO A 121 9.16 4.76 38.43
N PRO A 122 10.02 3.84 38.93
CA PRO A 122 10.13 3.57 40.37
C PRO A 122 10.37 4.82 41.23
N SER A 123 11.06 5.82 40.66
CA SER A 123 11.32 7.13 41.26
C SER A 123 10.08 7.97 41.54
N THR A 124 8.91 7.70 40.92
CA THR A 124 7.67 8.42 41.25
C THR A 124 7.11 8.06 42.63
N PHE A 125 7.60 6.95 43.21
CA PHE A 125 7.21 6.47 44.54
C PHE A 125 8.27 6.76 45.63
N GLU A 126 9.35 7.47 45.29
CA GLU A 126 10.38 7.88 46.26
C GLU A 126 9.83 8.92 47.26
N PRO A 127 10.21 8.87 48.55
CA PRO A 127 9.95 9.95 49.49
C PRO A 127 10.48 11.28 48.95
N GLY A 128 9.66 12.34 49.02
CA GLY A 128 9.97 13.65 48.43
C GLY A 128 9.49 13.85 46.99
N CYS A 129 8.96 12.83 46.31
CA CYS A 129 8.41 12.96 44.97
C CYS A 129 6.89 13.23 44.98
N LEU A 130 6.44 14.11 44.08
CA LEU A 130 5.03 14.45 43.86
C LEU A 130 4.62 14.15 42.42
N THR A 131 3.57 13.36 42.21
CA THR A 131 2.96 13.18 40.88
C THR A 131 1.68 14.00 40.76
N VAL A 132 1.56 14.76 39.67
CA VAL A 132 0.39 15.58 39.34
C VAL A 132 -0.16 15.25 37.95
N GLU A 133 -1.48 15.26 37.81
CA GLU A 133 -2.21 14.97 36.58
C GLU A 133 -2.68 16.27 35.91
N MET A 134 -2.23 16.50 34.68
CA MET A 134 -2.63 17.61 33.82
C MET A 134 -3.80 17.23 32.93
N GLY A 135 -4.78 18.12 32.83
CA GLY A 135 -5.91 18.02 31.90
C GLY A 135 -6.33 19.39 31.39
N TYR A 136 -6.91 19.45 30.20
CA TYR A 136 -7.32 20.71 29.58
C TYR A 136 -8.50 20.49 28.61
N SER A 137 -9.31 21.52 28.37
CA SER A 137 -10.39 21.52 27.39
C SER A 137 -10.42 22.83 26.61
N TYR A 138 -10.85 22.77 25.35
CA TYR A 138 -10.92 23.93 24.44
C TYR A 138 -12.20 23.92 23.63
N LEU A 139 -12.78 25.11 23.44
CA LEU A 139 -13.88 25.33 22.50
C LEU A 139 -13.45 24.95 21.07
N PRO A 140 -14.37 24.48 20.20
CA PRO A 140 -14.05 24.08 18.83
C PRO A 140 -13.31 25.15 18.00
N SER A 141 -13.54 26.43 18.29
CA SER A 141 -12.93 27.61 17.66
C SER A 141 -11.45 27.84 17.96
N ALA A 142 -10.89 27.16 18.97
CA ALA A 142 -9.51 27.30 19.42
C ALA A 142 -8.55 26.25 18.84
N TRP A 143 -9.09 25.14 18.32
CA TRP A 143 -8.29 24.06 17.74
C TRP A 143 -7.68 24.46 16.39
N GLY A 144 -6.56 23.84 16.04
CA GLY A 144 -5.79 24.15 14.82
C GLY A 144 -4.88 25.40 14.93
N LYS A 145 -5.24 26.39 15.76
CA LYS A 145 -4.48 27.64 15.94
C LYS A 145 -3.18 27.52 16.76
N GLY A 146 -2.91 26.35 17.35
CA GLY A 146 -1.71 26.10 18.18
C GLY A 146 -1.87 26.45 19.68
N TYR A 147 -2.98 27.06 20.07
CA TYR A 147 -3.20 27.60 21.43
C TYR A 147 -3.04 26.57 22.55
N ALA A 148 -3.58 25.36 22.37
CA ALA A 148 -3.45 24.28 23.35
C ALA A 148 -1.97 23.91 23.62
N THR A 149 -1.11 23.92 22.60
CA THR A 149 0.34 23.69 22.77
C THR A 149 1.02 24.85 23.49
N GLY A 150 0.64 26.10 23.18
CA GLY A 150 1.17 27.28 23.88
C GLY A 150 0.86 27.28 25.37
N ALA A 151 -0.40 26.97 25.72
CA ALA A 151 -0.87 26.90 27.11
C ALA A 151 -0.23 25.75 27.91
N VAL A 152 -0.16 24.53 27.34
CA VAL A 152 0.48 23.38 28.02
C VAL A 152 1.95 23.68 28.34
N ARG A 153 2.71 24.23 27.38
CA ARG A 153 4.10 24.66 27.64
C ARG A 153 4.18 25.73 28.73
N ALA A 154 3.35 26.78 28.66
CA ALA A 154 3.34 27.86 29.64
C ALA A 154 3.07 27.37 31.07
N VAL A 155 2.16 26.40 31.25
CA VAL A 155 1.87 25.80 32.56
C VAL A 155 3.01 24.88 33.02
N ILE A 156 3.61 24.07 32.15
CA ILE A 156 4.80 23.27 32.48
C ILE A 156 5.95 24.17 32.96
N ASP A 157 6.22 25.27 32.25
CA ASP A 157 7.30 26.19 32.63
C ASP A 157 6.97 27.00 33.89
N ALA A 158 5.68 27.26 34.18
CA ALA A 158 5.25 27.79 35.48
C ALA A 158 5.51 26.79 36.61
N CYS A 159 5.23 25.50 36.41
CA CYS A 159 5.51 24.46 37.40
C CYS A 159 7.01 24.36 37.72
N LYS A 160 7.88 24.52 36.71
CA LYS A 160 9.35 24.58 36.87
C LYS A 160 9.83 25.79 37.67
N ARG A 161 9.22 26.98 37.45
CA ARG A 161 9.54 28.20 38.21
C ARG A 161 9.08 28.13 39.66
N GLY A 162 7.88 27.58 39.88
CA GLY A 162 7.22 27.53 41.18
C GLY A 162 7.81 26.54 42.20
N LYS A 163 9.14 26.32 42.25
CA LYS A 163 9.75 25.29 43.13
C LYS A 163 9.29 25.39 44.59
N THR A 164 9.25 26.61 45.16
CA THR A 164 8.80 26.87 46.54
C THR A 164 7.32 26.59 46.79
N PHE A 165 6.48 26.53 45.75
CA PHE A 165 5.06 26.16 45.89
C PHE A 165 4.88 24.66 46.18
N TRP A 166 5.83 23.82 45.77
CA TRP A 166 5.74 22.36 45.90
C TRP A 166 6.33 21.82 47.22
N GLU A 167 6.84 22.68 48.10
CA GLU A 167 7.48 22.26 49.36
C GLU A 167 6.53 21.42 50.25
N PRO A 168 6.98 20.25 50.76
CA PRO A 168 8.38 19.80 50.86
C PRO A 168 8.83 18.78 49.78
N CYS A 169 8.33 18.85 48.55
CA CYS A 169 8.67 17.89 47.49
C CYS A 169 9.86 18.33 46.62
N ASP A 170 10.90 17.50 46.54
CA ASP A 170 12.13 17.73 45.77
C ASP A 170 11.96 17.53 44.25
N LYS A 171 11.05 16.63 43.85
CA LYS A 171 10.76 16.31 42.44
C LYS A 171 9.25 16.37 42.16
N VAL A 172 8.87 16.90 41.00
CA VAL A 172 7.47 16.94 40.54
C VAL A 172 7.34 16.30 39.16
N PHE A 173 6.61 15.20 39.07
CA PHE A 173 6.29 14.49 37.83
C PHE A 173 4.92 14.96 37.31
N VAL A 174 4.84 15.47 36.07
CA VAL A 174 3.57 15.82 35.43
C VAL A 174 3.16 14.70 34.48
N ARG A 175 2.00 14.08 34.74
CA ARG A 175 1.35 13.10 33.86
C ARG A 175 0.15 13.70 33.15
N ALA A 176 -0.19 13.17 31.98
CA ALA A 176 -1.39 13.46 31.22
C ALA A 176 -2.01 12.16 30.70
N ILE A 177 -3.34 12.15 30.55
CA ILE A 177 -4.10 11.01 30.02
C ILE A 177 -4.88 11.51 28.81
N VAL A 178 -4.68 10.89 27.65
CA VAL A 178 -5.29 11.30 26.38
C VAL A 178 -6.10 10.15 25.79
N SER A 179 -7.31 10.43 25.26
CA SER A 179 -8.01 9.47 24.40
C SER A 179 -7.40 9.52 23.00
N PRO A 180 -6.93 8.39 22.44
CA PRO A 180 -6.46 8.33 21.07
C PRO A 180 -7.49 8.77 20.03
N GLU A 181 -8.78 8.63 20.33
CA GLU A 181 -9.85 9.12 19.45
C GLU A 181 -9.74 10.63 19.18
N ASN A 182 -9.05 11.38 20.04
CA ASN A 182 -8.70 12.79 19.88
C ASN A 182 -7.22 13.01 19.47
N PRO A 183 -6.88 12.86 18.16
CA PRO A 183 -5.51 13.06 17.67
C PRO A 183 -5.09 14.54 17.66
N ALA A 184 -6.01 15.47 17.93
CA ALA A 184 -5.64 16.86 18.15
C ALA A 184 -4.94 17.02 19.51
N SER A 185 -5.42 16.35 20.55
CA SER A 185 -4.74 16.29 21.86
C SER A 185 -3.42 15.53 21.82
N MET A 186 -3.35 14.44 21.06
CA MET A 186 -2.09 13.71 20.82
C MET A 186 -0.99 14.63 20.27
N ARG A 187 -1.32 15.42 19.23
CA ARG A 187 -0.39 16.41 18.66
C ARG A 187 -0.07 17.57 19.61
N VAL A 188 -0.92 17.88 20.59
CA VAL A 188 -0.63 18.88 21.63
C VAL A 188 0.42 18.35 22.60
N MET A 189 0.28 17.10 23.07
CA MET A 189 1.27 16.47 23.95
C MET A 189 2.62 16.29 23.25
N ALA A 190 2.61 15.81 22.00
CA ALA A 190 3.81 15.68 21.17
C ALA A 190 4.58 16.99 21.01
N LYS A 191 3.87 18.10 20.73
CA LYS A 191 4.50 19.42 20.60
C LYS A 191 4.85 20.06 21.94
N SER A 192 4.37 19.52 23.07
CA SER A 192 4.68 20.01 24.42
C SER A 192 5.83 19.26 25.10
N GLY A 193 6.31 18.15 24.51
CA GLY A 193 7.50 17.45 24.99
C GLY A 193 7.25 16.45 26.12
N ILE A 194 6.03 15.90 26.23
CA ILE A 194 5.68 14.85 27.19
C ILE A 194 5.93 13.47 26.54
N LYS A 195 6.39 12.47 27.30
CA LYS A 195 6.84 11.13 26.87
C LYS A 195 5.74 10.08 27.05
N GLU A 196 5.39 9.33 26.00
CA GLU A 196 4.42 8.23 26.13
C GLU A 196 4.96 7.08 27.01
N LEU A 197 4.07 6.50 27.83
CA LEU A 197 4.30 5.25 28.58
C LEU A 197 3.46 4.06 28.07
N GLY A 198 2.44 4.32 27.23
CA GLY A 198 1.71 3.30 26.48
C GLY A 198 0.20 3.51 26.39
N MET A 199 -0.45 2.65 25.59
CA MET A 199 -1.90 2.53 25.47
C MET A 199 -2.44 1.46 26.43
N HIS A 200 -3.45 1.83 27.21
CA HIS A 200 -4.07 0.99 28.23
C HIS A 200 -5.60 0.98 28.09
N PHE A 201 -6.22 -0.12 28.47
CA PHE A 201 -7.67 -0.22 28.60
C PHE A 201 -8.11 0.10 30.03
N TRP A 202 -9.19 0.87 30.15
CA TRP A 202 -9.96 1.01 31.38
C TRP A 202 -11.27 0.21 31.24
N ASP A 203 -11.53 -0.68 32.19
CA ASP A 203 -12.74 -1.53 32.25
C ASP A 203 -13.83 -0.97 33.18
N GLY A 204 -13.53 0.08 33.94
CA GLY A 204 -14.37 0.62 35.01
C GLY A 204 -13.85 0.36 36.43
N LYS A 205 -12.83 -0.51 36.60
CA LYS A 205 -12.25 -0.92 37.88
C LYS A 205 -10.73 -0.85 37.92
N GLY A 206 -10.04 -1.04 36.78
CA GLY A 206 -8.57 -1.02 36.72
C GLY A 206 -8.00 -0.69 35.34
N CYS A 207 -6.71 -0.32 35.33
CA CYS A 207 -5.91 -0.13 34.13
C CYS A 207 -5.22 -1.44 33.73
N HIS A 208 -5.48 -1.89 32.50
CA HIS A 208 -4.86 -3.08 31.91
C HIS A 208 -4.01 -2.69 30.70
N ALA A 209 -2.83 -3.29 30.55
CA ALA A 209 -2.04 -3.19 29.32
C ALA A 209 -2.80 -3.85 28.15
N PHE A 210 -2.58 -3.35 26.93
CA PHE A 210 -3.20 -3.89 25.72
C PHE A 210 -2.57 -5.26 25.36
N GLN A 211 -3.14 -6.35 25.87
CA GLN A 211 -2.85 -7.70 25.40
C GLN A 211 -3.88 -8.10 24.32
N GLU A 212 -3.43 -8.50 23.14
CA GLU A 212 -4.31 -8.96 22.04
C GLU A 212 -5.08 -10.26 22.39
N ASN A 213 -4.66 -11.00 23.42
CA ASN A 213 -5.20 -12.29 23.80
C ASN A 213 -6.37 -12.21 24.79
N ILE A 214 -7.52 -11.70 24.34
CA ILE A 214 -8.82 -12.01 24.97
C ILE A 214 -9.80 -12.54 23.92
N HIS A 215 -10.07 -13.84 23.98
CA HIS A 215 -11.16 -14.45 23.22
C HIS A 215 -12.50 -13.79 23.55
N ILE A 216 -13.16 -13.21 22.55
CA ILE A 216 -14.60 -12.96 22.61
C ILE A 216 -15.31 -14.21 22.07
N THR A 217 -15.62 -15.15 22.96
CA THR A 217 -16.57 -16.24 22.68
C THR A 217 -17.96 -15.67 22.36
N GLN A 218 -18.72 -16.38 21.53
CA GLN A 218 -20.04 -15.92 21.07
C GLN A 218 -21.08 -15.78 22.19
N PRO A 219 -22.13 -14.96 22.00
CA PRO A 219 -22.90 -14.40 23.10
C PRO A 219 -23.96 -15.35 23.68
N SER A 220 -24.10 -15.33 25.00
CA SER A 220 -25.21 -15.92 25.75
C SER A 220 -26.06 -14.83 26.42
N HIS A 221 -27.40 -14.94 26.34
CA HIS A 221 -28.32 -13.96 26.93
C HIS A 221 -28.23 -13.89 28.47
N ASN A 222 -27.96 -12.71 29.05
CA ASN A 222 -28.99 -12.00 29.85
C ASN A 222 -28.60 -10.57 30.30
N ARG A 223 -29.58 -9.86 30.88
CA ARG A 223 -29.65 -8.40 31.15
C ARG A 223 -28.85 -7.96 32.40
N GLY A 224 -28.33 -6.72 32.41
CA GLY A 224 -27.86 -6.05 33.65
C GLY A 224 -27.15 -4.70 33.42
N ASN A 225 -27.67 -3.61 34.00
CA ASN A 225 -27.18 -2.22 33.80
C ASN A 225 -25.77 -1.94 34.36
N PHE A 226 -24.93 -1.22 33.59
CA PHE A 226 -24.10 -0.06 34.01
C PHE A 226 -23.50 0.61 32.75
N PRO A 227 -23.25 1.94 32.70
CA PRO A 227 -22.76 2.62 31.50
C PRO A 227 -21.22 2.55 31.37
N GLY A 228 -20.67 1.34 31.45
CA GLY A 228 -19.23 1.06 31.40
C GLY A 228 -18.78 0.56 30.01
N GLY A 229 -18.73 1.44 29.02
CA GLY A 229 -18.07 1.12 27.75
C GLY A 229 -16.54 1.04 27.95
N ARG A 230 -15.90 -0.03 27.45
CA ARG A 230 -14.42 -0.11 27.42
C ARG A 230 -13.87 1.10 26.67
N ARG A 231 -12.95 1.84 27.28
CA ARG A 231 -12.25 2.97 26.65
C ARG A 231 -10.74 2.71 26.66
N SER A 232 -10.11 2.90 25.50
CA SER A 232 -8.66 2.99 25.38
C SER A 232 -8.19 4.40 25.73
N PHE A 233 -7.16 4.49 26.54
CA PHE A 233 -6.50 5.75 26.90
C PHE A 233 -4.99 5.57 26.83
N GLN A 234 -4.29 6.65 26.56
CA GLN A 234 -2.84 6.70 26.49
C GLN A 234 -2.29 7.53 27.65
N ILE A 235 -1.21 7.05 28.26
CA ILE A 235 -0.56 7.68 29.41
C ILE A 235 0.74 8.34 28.95
N VAL A 236 0.97 9.57 29.40
CA VAL A 236 2.07 10.43 28.94
C VAL A 236 2.66 11.15 30.14
N GLU A 237 3.98 11.08 30.40
CA GLU A 237 4.63 11.65 31.59
C GLU A 237 5.85 12.53 31.29
N THR A 238 6.33 13.28 32.29
CA THR A 238 7.51 14.14 32.20
C THR A 238 8.52 13.78 33.28
N ASP A 239 9.76 13.52 32.87
CA ASP A 239 10.92 13.48 33.76
C ASP A 239 11.46 14.91 33.96
N ALA A 240 11.70 15.30 35.22
CA ALA A 240 11.97 16.68 35.63
C ALA A 240 13.45 17.11 35.52
N ASP A 241 14.14 16.72 34.44
CA ASP A 241 15.10 17.57 33.73
C ASP A 241 15.24 17.03 32.28
N CYS A 242 15.15 17.92 31.28
CA CYS A 242 14.37 17.60 30.07
C CYS A 242 15.10 16.85 28.94
N SER A 243 14.51 15.74 28.43
CA SER A 243 14.76 15.20 27.07
C SER A 243 13.68 14.22 26.52
N LEU A 244 12.81 14.74 25.63
CA LEU A 244 12.46 14.23 24.27
C LEU A 244 11.78 12.84 24.01
N ILE A 245 10.70 12.84 23.16
CA ILE A 245 10.16 11.73 22.30
C ILE A 245 9.31 10.60 22.98
N VAL A 246 8.27 9.94 22.40
CA VAL A 246 7.36 10.17 21.22
C VAL A 246 5.95 9.50 21.43
N PHE A 247 5.17 9.18 20.37
CA PHE A 247 3.72 8.80 20.31
C PHE A 247 3.43 7.79 19.14
N GLU A 248 2.25 7.25 18.75
CA GLU A 248 0.77 7.42 18.99
C GLU A 248 -0.01 6.11 18.61
N GLY A 249 -1.10 5.69 19.30
CA GLY A 249 -1.92 4.50 18.91
C GLY A 249 -3.45 4.56 19.16
N ARG A 250 -4.31 4.26 18.15
CA ARG A 250 -5.74 4.69 18.05
C ARG A 250 -6.69 3.75 17.27
N ASP A 251 -7.97 3.66 17.68
CA ASP A 251 -9.16 3.25 16.88
C ASP A 251 -10.47 3.36 17.75
N ASN A 252 -11.74 3.26 17.30
CA ASN A 252 -12.48 3.79 16.13
C ASN A 252 -13.96 3.30 16.17
N THR A 253 -14.97 4.17 16.01
CA THR A 253 -16.27 3.76 15.44
C THR A 253 -16.94 4.89 14.65
N GLY A 254 -17.15 4.67 13.35
CA GLY A 254 -17.94 5.56 12.49
C GLY A 254 -19.28 4.94 12.12
N GLY A 255 -20.38 5.47 12.65
CA GLY A 255 -21.73 5.02 12.30
C GLY A 255 -22.76 6.14 12.46
N LYS A 256 -23.62 6.34 11.45
CA LYS A 256 -24.80 7.21 11.53
C LYS A 256 -26.05 6.36 11.78
N LEU A 257 -26.92 6.77 12.71
CA LEU A 257 -28.38 6.94 12.46
C LEU A 257 -29.17 7.37 13.72
N ASN A 258 -30.03 8.37 13.51
CA ASN A 258 -31.32 8.70 14.15
C ASN A 258 -31.49 8.87 15.68
N PHE A 259 -32.46 9.74 16.00
CA PHE A 259 -32.96 10.05 17.34
C PHE A 259 -33.85 8.93 17.90
N GLY A 260 -33.76 8.67 19.20
CA GLY A 260 -34.63 7.78 19.96
C GLY A 260 -34.85 8.31 21.39
N ASN A 261 -36.11 8.36 21.83
CA ASN A 261 -36.55 9.04 23.06
C ASN A 261 -36.61 8.06 24.27
N GLN A 262 -36.82 8.60 25.48
CA GLN A 262 -37.17 7.88 26.74
C GLN A 262 -36.07 7.05 27.46
N LYS A 263 -36.15 6.70 28.76
CA LYS A 263 -36.66 7.39 29.99
C LYS A 263 -36.14 6.62 31.25
N ASN A 264 -35.89 7.37 32.34
CA ASN A 264 -36.09 7.00 33.77
C ASN A 264 -35.27 5.88 34.51
N LYS A 265 -34.88 6.28 35.74
CA LYS A 265 -34.92 5.56 37.05
C LYS A 265 -33.92 4.44 37.42
N GLY A 266 -33.23 4.69 38.55
CA GLY A 266 -32.88 3.70 39.60
C GLY A 266 -31.60 2.88 39.39
N THR A 267 -30.86 2.48 40.43
CA THR A 267 -30.93 2.84 41.87
C THR A 267 -29.56 2.61 42.54
N CYS A 268 -29.38 3.08 43.78
CA CYS A 268 -28.16 2.93 44.58
C CYS A 268 -27.80 1.46 44.88
N TRP A 269 -26.50 1.18 45.11
CA TRP A 269 -26.01 0.44 46.29
C TRP A 269 -24.54 0.84 46.60
N GLU A 270 -24.19 0.87 47.89
CA GLU A 270 -22.86 1.24 48.40
C GLU A 270 -21.92 0.03 48.54
N LEU A 271 -20.61 0.29 48.68
CA LEU A 271 -19.61 -0.69 49.10
C LEU A 271 -18.89 -0.21 50.37
N LYS A 272 -18.61 -1.14 51.29
CA LYS A 272 -17.71 -0.93 52.44
C LYS A 272 -16.68 -2.07 52.56
N PRO A 273 -15.53 -1.85 53.23
CA PRO A 273 -14.27 -2.50 52.80
C PRO A 273 -13.65 -3.49 53.80
N SER A 274 -12.67 -4.25 53.32
CA SER A 274 -11.51 -4.75 54.08
C SER A 274 -10.25 -4.46 53.23
N GLN A 275 -9.10 -4.01 53.71
CA GLN A 275 -8.33 -4.22 54.95
C GLN A 275 -7.57 -5.56 55.06
N ALA A 276 -6.52 -5.64 54.23
CA ALA A 276 -5.12 -5.98 54.55
C ALA A 276 -4.75 -6.88 55.77
N ASN A 277 -3.92 -7.86 55.46
CA ASN A 277 -2.71 -8.34 56.18
C ASN A 277 -2.77 -8.95 57.61
N MET A 278 -2.38 -10.23 57.64
CA MET A 278 -1.45 -10.89 58.60
C MET A 278 -1.63 -10.70 60.12
N SER A 279 -1.94 -11.80 60.81
CA SER A 279 -0.95 -12.52 61.65
C SER A 279 -1.54 -13.79 62.30
N LYS A 280 -0.67 -14.59 62.96
CA LYS A 280 -0.95 -15.67 63.95
C LYS A 280 -1.50 -17.03 63.49
N SER A 281 -0.56 -17.93 63.23
CA SER A 281 -0.29 -19.19 63.98
C SER A 281 -1.39 -20.24 64.30
N LEU A 282 -0.98 -21.52 64.11
CA LEU A 282 -1.37 -22.78 64.79
C LEU A 282 -2.03 -23.86 63.93
N ASN A 283 -1.26 -24.95 63.73
CA ASN A 283 -1.58 -26.38 63.77
C ASN A 283 -2.93 -26.91 63.27
N GLY A 284 -2.90 -27.91 62.38
CA GLY A 284 -4.03 -28.79 62.08
C GLY A 284 -3.72 -29.78 60.95
N GLU A 285 -3.59 -31.06 61.28
CA GLU A 285 -3.27 -32.14 60.33
C GLU A 285 -4.45 -32.44 59.38
N LYS A 286 -4.15 -32.71 58.10
CA LYS A 286 -4.24 -34.08 57.54
C LYS A 286 -3.80 -34.15 56.07
N GLN A 287 -3.06 -35.21 55.74
CA GLN A 287 -2.93 -35.72 54.38
C GLN A 287 -4.10 -36.67 54.09
N GLU A 288 -4.60 -36.68 52.86
CA GLU A 288 -4.61 -37.85 51.96
C GLU A 288 -5.52 -37.59 50.74
N HIS A 289 -4.91 -37.48 49.56
CA HIS A 289 -5.28 -38.16 48.30
C HIS A 289 -4.44 -37.59 47.16
N LEU A 290 -3.50 -38.40 46.67
CA LEU A 290 -2.70 -38.14 45.48
C LEU A 290 -2.67 -39.41 44.64
N GLU A 291 -3.41 -39.43 43.54
CA GLU A 291 -3.23 -40.44 42.48
C GLU A 291 -3.17 -39.76 41.11
N HIS A 292 -2.13 -40.13 40.37
CA HIS A 292 -2.02 -40.17 38.91
C HIS A 292 -2.63 -39.02 38.08
N VAL A 293 -1.78 -38.04 37.76
CA VAL A 293 -1.85 -37.29 36.49
C VAL A 293 -0.75 -37.80 35.55
N ASP A 294 -1.12 -38.14 34.31
CA ASP A 294 -0.21 -38.74 33.34
C ASP A 294 0.96 -37.85 32.92
N ILE A 295 2.18 -38.40 33.05
CA ILE A 295 3.44 -37.74 32.62
C ILE A 295 3.46 -37.51 31.08
N ASN A 296 2.73 -38.33 30.32
CA ASN A 296 2.57 -38.16 28.87
C ASN A 296 1.77 -36.90 28.53
N THR A 297 0.72 -36.59 29.30
CA THR A 297 -0.08 -35.36 29.14
C THR A 297 0.77 -34.12 29.40
N ALA A 298 1.62 -34.17 30.43
CA ALA A 298 2.56 -33.08 30.74
C ALA A 298 3.57 -32.85 29.59
N LYS A 299 4.08 -33.91 28.95
CA LYS A 299 4.97 -33.77 27.77
C LYS A 299 4.26 -33.18 26.56
N GLN A 300 3.07 -33.68 26.20
CA GLN A 300 2.30 -33.10 25.09
C GLN A 300 1.92 -31.64 25.36
N GLN A 301 1.59 -31.27 26.60
CA GLN A 301 1.34 -29.87 26.95
C GLN A 301 2.62 -29.02 26.86
N HIS A 302 3.79 -29.53 27.23
CA HIS A 302 5.04 -28.77 27.08
C HIS A 302 5.43 -28.54 25.61
N GLU A 303 5.29 -29.57 24.76
CA GLU A 303 5.52 -29.46 23.31
C GLU A 303 4.49 -28.52 22.64
N THR A 304 3.21 -28.59 23.03
CA THR A 304 2.16 -27.70 22.51
C THR A 304 2.32 -26.24 22.96
N LEU A 305 2.87 -26.00 24.16
CA LEU A 305 3.12 -24.66 24.68
C LEU A 305 4.36 -23.99 24.06
N GLN A 306 5.34 -24.76 23.54
CA GLN A 306 6.51 -24.19 22.87
C GLN A 306 6.25 -23.65 21.45
N GLU A 307 5.15 -24.02 20.78
CA GLU A 307 4.77 -23.39 19.50
C GLU A 307 4.09 -22.01 19.68
N CYS A 308 3.77 -21.60 20.92
CA CYS A 308 3.08 -20.35 21.22
C CYS A 308 4.00 -19.12 21.33
N GLY A 309 4.69 -18.80 20.23
CA GLY A 309 5.10 -17.42 19.92
C GLY A 309 6.49 -16.99 20.37
N GLU A 310 7.52 -17.36 19.60
CA GLU A 310 8.62 -16.43 19.37
C GLU A 310 8.06 -15.15 18.70
N GLU A 311 8.41 -13.96 19.19
CA GLU A 311 8.16 -12.72 18.46
C GLU A 311 9.12 -12.63 17.28
N ILE A 312 8.64 -13.04 16.10
CA ILE A 312 9.41 -13.04 14.86
C ILE A 312 9.59 -11.59 14.39
N ASP A 313 10.77 -11.04 14.64
CA ASP A 313 11.20 -9.72 14.17
C ASP A 313 10.86 -9.51 12.68
N ILE A 314 10.09 -8.45 12.39
CA ILE A 314 9.69 -8.00 11.05
C ILE A 314 10.89 -7.70 10.13
N HIS A 315 12.08 -7.52 10.70
CA HIS A 315 13.35 -7.33 10.03
C HIS A 315 14.17 -8.63 9.84
N ASP A 316 13.74 -9.81 10.35
CA ASP A 316 14.43 -11.08 10.05
C ASP A 316 14.37 -11.41 8.55
N GLU A 317 15.50 -11.16 7.91
CA GLU A 317 15.69 -11.41 6.49
C GLU A 317 15.65 -12.91 6.15
N LYS A 318 15.99 -13.81 7.09
CA LYS A 318 15.94 -15.27 6.90
C LYS A 318 14.49 -15.75 6.85
N TYR A 319 13.67 -15.38 7.83
CA TYR A 319 12.24 -15.69 7.82
C TYR A 319 11.53 -15.04 6.63
N ASN A 320 11.89 -13.79 6.29
CA ASN A 320 11.39 -13.12 5.09
C ASN A 320 11.73 -13.90 3.80
N LYS A 321 12.97 -14.38 3.64
CA LYS A 321 13.39 -15.23 2.51
C LYS A 321 12.67 -16.59 2.50
N LYS A 322 12.38 -17.18 3.67
CA LYS A 322 11.58 -18.42 3.81
C LYS A 322 10.13 -18.22 3.36
N LEU A 323 9.46 -17.16 3.84
CA LEU A 323 8.09 -16.80 3.45
C LEU A 323 8.00 -16.48 1.96
N ASN A 324 8.90 -15.63 1.44
CA ASN A 324 8.92 -15.28 0.02
C ASN A 324 9.05 -16.53 -0.86
N ARG A 325 9.96 -17.47 -0.55
CA ARG A 325 10.06 -18.75 -1.29
C ARG A 325 8.78 -19.59 -1.26
N ARG A 326 7.94 -19.50 -0.22
CA ARG A 326 6.61 -20.14 -0.19
C ARG A 326 5.58 -19.39 -1.03
N LEU A 327 5.57 -18.06 -0.98
CA LEU A 327 4.73 -17.21 -1.83
C LEU A 327 5.06 -17.43 -3.30
N ASP A 328 6.34 -17.38 -3.66
CA ASP A 328 6.88 -17.54 -5.01
C ASP A 328 6.36 -18.83 -5.66
N ARG A 329 6.52 -19.96 -4.97
CA ARG A 329 6.10 -21.30 -5.42
C ARG A 329 4.60 -21.46 -5.64
N ARG A 330 3.75 -20.60 -5.07
CA ARG A 330 2.29 -20.72 -5.15
C ARG A 330 1.60 -19.62 -5.96
N VAL A 331 2.18 -18.42 -5.98
CA VAL A 331 1.64 -17.25 -6.69
C VAL A 331 2.26 -17.13 -8.08
N LEU A 332 3.59 -17.17 -8.19
CA LEU A 332 4.25 -16.80 -9.45
C LEU A 332 3.96 -17.77 -10.60
N PRO A 333 3.97 -19.12 -10.44
CA PRO A 333 3.57 -20.04 -11.51
C PRO A 333 2.18 -19.76 -12.06
N LEU A 334 1.22 -19.39 -11.20
CA LEU A 334 -0.15 -19.09 -11.63
C LEU A 334 -0.25 -17.74 -12.36
N CYS A 335 0.45 -16.71 -11.88
CA CYS A 335 0.55 -15.43 -12.60
C CYS A 335 1.27 -15.57 -13.96
N CYS A 336 2.35 -16.36 -14.02
CA CYS A 336 3.11 -16.63 -15.23
C CYS A 336 2.30 -17.46 -16.25
N TRP A 337 1.58 -18.49 -15.78
CA TRP A 337 0.69 -19.31 -16.62
C TRP A 337 -0.40 -18.47 -17.28
N VAL A 338 -1.11 -17.64 -16.51
CA VAL A 338 -2.20 -16.85 -17.10
C VAL A 338 -1.68 -15.67 -17.93
N TYR A 339 -0.51 -15.12 -17.61
CA TYR A 339 0.10 -14.10 -18.47
C TYR A 339 0.65 -14.68 -19.79
N LEU A 340 1.08 -15.95 -19.79
CA LEU A 340 1.36 -16.70 -21.01
C LEU A 340 0.09 -16.82 -21.86
N LEU A 341 -1.03 -17.28 -21.28
CA LEU A 341 -2.30 -17.38 -22.01
C LEU A 341 -2.79 -16.01 -22.52
N ASN A 342 -2.64 -14.95 -21.71
CA ASN A 342 -2.96 -13.58 -22.12
C ASN A 342 -2.19 -13.13 -23.38
N PHE A 343 -0.90 -13.44 -23.50
CA PHE A 343 -0.14 -13.12 -24.71
C PHE A 343 -0.39 -14.09 -25.87
N LEU A 344 -0.85 -15.31 -25.58
CA LEU A 344 -1.21 -16.33 -26.56
C LEU A 344 -2.53 -15.94 -27.28
N ASP A 345 -3.58 -15.61 -26.50
CA ASP A 345 -4.83 -15.01 -26.98
C ASP A 345 -4.62 -13.68 -27.72
N ARG A 346 -3.50 -13.00 -27.45
CA ARG A 346 -3.08 -11.78 -28.16
C ARG A 346 -2.39 -12.09 -29.49
N GLY A 347 -1.48 -13.06 -29.55
CA GLY A 347 -0.74 -13.41 -30.77
C GLY A 347 -1.56 -14.18 -31.81
N ASN A 348 -2.60 -14.90 -31.39
CA ASN A 348 -3.34 -15.85 -32.24
C ASN A 348 -3.93 -15.27 -33.53
N ILE A 349 -4.34 -14.01 -33.56
CA ILE A 349 -4.84 -13.33 -34.76
C ILE A 349 -3.74 -13.16 -35.84
N GLY A 350 -2.46 -13.18 -35.47
CA GLY A 350 -1.32 -13.28 -36.39
C GLY A 350 -1.16 -14.67 -37.00
N ASN A 351 -1.41 -15.71 -36.22
CA ASN A 351 -1.36 -17.11 -36.67
C ASN A 351 -2.55 -17.43 -37.59
N ALA A 352 -3.77 -17.08 -37.17
CA ALA A 352 -5.03 -17.27 -37.90
C ALA A 352 -5.08 -16.56 -39.27
N ARG A 353 -4.30 -15.49 -39.44
CA ARG A 353 -4.12 -14.77 -40.71
C ARG A 353 -3.32 -15.56 -41.77
N VAL A 354 -2.54 -16.56 -41.35
CA VAL A 354 -1.57 -17.30 -42.19
C VAL A 354 -1.85 -18.80 -42.23
N LEU A 355 -2.66 -19.30 -41.30
CA LEU A 355 -3.07 -20.69 -41.23
C LEU A 355 -3.98 -21.04 -42.41
N ASN A 356 -3.59 -22.05 -43.18
CA ASN A 356 -4.33 -22.68 -44.29
C ASN A 356 -4.63 -21.75 -45.48
N THR A 357 -3.80 -20.74 -45.71
CA THR A 357 -3.90 -19.86 -46.90
C THR A 357 -3.76 -20.61 -48.23
N GLU A 358 -3.07 -21.76 -48.27
CA GLU A 358 -2.98 -22.61 -49.49
C GLU A 358 -4.33 -23.22 -49.91
N THR A 359 -5.22 -23.54 -48.96
CA THR A 359 -6.54 -24.11 -49.28
C THR A 359 -7.63 -23.05 -49.43
N GLY A 360 -7.31 -21.79 -49.12
CA GLY A 360 -8.28 -20.69 -49.01
C GLY A 360 -9.01 -20.65 -47.68
N ASP A 361 -8.70 -21.55 -46.74
CA ASP A 361 -9.38 -21.66 -45.44
C ASP A 361 -8.86 -20.65 -44.39
N ASP A 362 -8.11 -19.63 -44.80
CA ASP A 362 -7.59 -18.61 -43.88
C ASP A 362 -8.69 -17.63 -43.40
N MET A 363 -8.40 -16.94 -42.29
CA MET A 363 -9.33 -16.01 -41.66
C MET A 363 -9.68 -14.79 -42.55
N LEU A 364 -8.78 -14.32 -43.41
CA LEU A 364 -9.02 -13.13 -44.25
C LEU A 364 -9.92 -13.50 -45.44
N THR A 365 -9.60 -14.60 -46.12
CA THR A 365 -10.37 -15.12 -47.26
C THR A 365 -11.81 -15.45 -46.84
N ASN A 366 -12.01 -16.18 -45.73
CA ASN A 366 -13.34 -16.57 -45.26
C ASN A 366 -14.23 -15.42 -44.71
N THR A 367 -13.66 -14.26 -44.41
CA THR A 367 -14.42 -13.15 -43.77
C THR A 367 -14.38 -11.83 -44.54
N GLY A 368 -13.75 -11.83 -45.72
CA GLY A 368 -13.53 -10.66 -46.57
C GLY A 368 -12.59 -9.61 -45.99
N LEU A 369 -11.75 -9.97 -45.00
CA LEU A 369 -10.97 -9.01 -44.22
C LEU A 369 -9.77 -8.50 -45.03
N THR A 370 -9.88 -7.26 -45.50
CA THR A 370 -8.78 -6.60 -46.21
C THR A 370 -7.56 -6.40 -45.29
N PRO A 371 -6.33 -6.29 -45.82
CA PRO A 371 -5.12 -6.01 -45.03
C PRO A 371 -5.22 -4.73 -44.18
N HIS A 372 -5.92 -3.71 -44.68
CA HIS A 372 -6.24 -2.50 -43.92
C HIS A 372 -7.24 -2.76 -42.79
N GLY A 373 -8.26 -3.60 -43.03
CA GLY A 373 -9.18 -4.08 -42.00
C GLY A 373 -8.47 -4.87 -40.89
N TYR A 374 -7.44 -5.65 -41.23
CA TYR A 374 -6.59 -6.34 -40.26
C TYR A 374 -5.80 -5.34 -39.39
N ALA A 375 -5.09 -4.38 -40.00
CA ALA A 375 -4.35 -3.35 -39.24
C ALA A 375 -5.28 -2.54 -38.32
N LEU A 376 -6.47 -2.16 -38.81
CA LEU A 376 -7.51 -1.50 -38.03
C LEU A 376 -8.02 -2.37 -36.87
N THR A 377 -8.19 -3.68 -37.07
CA THR A 377 -8.61 -4.63 -36.03
C THR A 377 -7.64 -4.65 -34.84
N VAL A 378 -6.32 -4.76 -35.12
CA VAL A 378 -5.30 -4.79 -34.06
C VAL A 378 -5.06 -3.40 -33.45
N THR A 379 -5.29 -2.33 -34.21
CA THR A 379 -5.30 -0.95 -33.69
C THR A 379 -6.45 -0.75 -32.70
N LEU A 380 -7.67 -1.18 -33.03
CA LEU A 380 -8.85 -1.03 -32.17
C LEU A 380 -8.76 -1.86 -30.90
N PHE A 381 -8.12 -3.04 -30.94
CA PHE A 381 -7.70 -3.77 -29.75
C PHE A 381 -6.81 -2.92 -28.83
N SER A 382 -5.78 -2.29 -29.40
CA SER A 382 -4.81 -1.48 -28.64
C SER A 382 -5.44 -0.22 -28.05
N VAL A 383 -6.37 0.41 -28.76
CA VAL A 383 -7.17 1.55 -28.29
C VAL A 383 -8.14 1.14 -27.18
N ALA A 384 -8.82 -0.01 -27.32
CA ALA A 384 -9.67 -0.55 -26.26
C ALA A 384 -8.85 -0.83 -24.98
N TYR A 385 -7.67 -1.44 -25.13
CA TYR A 385 -6.76 -1.72 -24.03
C TYR A 385 -6.43 -0.44 -23.25
N ALA A 386 -5.97 0.61 -23.94
CA ALA A 386 -5.60 1.88 -23.30
C ALA A 386 -6.78 2.60 -22.62
N ILE A 387 -8.00 2.49 -23.15
CA ILE A 387 -9.20 3.13 -22.57
C ILE A 387 -9.69 2.40 -21.32
N PHE A 388 -9.71 1.05 -21.34
CA PHE A 388 -10.29 0.25 -20.27
C PHE A 388 -9.29 -0.14 -19.16
N GLU A 389 -7.99 0.14 -19.33
CA GLU A 389 -6.93 -0.17 -18.34
C GLU A 389 -7.23 0.45 -16.97
N VAL A 390 -7.50 1.77 -16.94
CA VAL A 390 -7.73 2.52 -15.69
C VAL A 390 -9.10 2.20 -15.07
N PRO A 391 -10.24 2.19 -15.80
CA PRO A 391 -11.54 1.81 -15.24
C PRO A 391 -11.55 0.40 -14.64
N SER A 392 -10.96 -0.59 -15.33
CA SER A 392 -10.97 -1.99 -14.85
C SER A 392 -10.18 -2.16 -13.55
N ASN A 393 -9.03 -1.48 -13.42
CA ASN A 393 -8.24 -1.50 -12.19
C ASN A 393 -8.93 -0.72 -11.04
N PHE A 394 -9.70 0.33 -11.33
CA PHE A 394 -10.53 1.01 -10.33
C PHE A 394 -11.62 0.08 -9.76
N VAL A 395 -12.29 -0.71 -10.61
CA VAL A 395 -13.30 -1.70 -10.19
C VAL A 395 -12.69 -2.75 -9.26
N MET A 396 -11.51 -3.30 -9.61
CA MET A 396 -10.79 -4.26 -8.78
C MET A 396 -10.32 -3.69 -7.44
N LYS A 397 -9.89 -2.42 -7.41
CA LYS A 397 -9.41 -1.80 -6.18
C LYS A 397 -10.53 -1.53 -5.17
N HIS A 398 -11.73 -1.18 -5.65
CA HIS A 398 -12.79 -0.64 -4.80
C HIS A 398 -14.03 -1.54 -4.61
N TYR A 399 -14.31 -2.49 -5.52
CA TYR A 399 -15.59 -3.23 -5.52
C TYR A 399 -15.43 -4.76 -5.50
N ILE A 400 -14.46 -5.32 -6.23
CA ILE A 400 -14.36 -6.78 -6.47
C ILE A 400 -12.95 -7.28 -6.12
N ARG A 401 -12.87 -8.38 -5.38
CA ARG A 401 -11.59 -8.95 -4.92
C ARG A 401 -10.71 -9.43 -6.09
N PRO A 402 -9.37 -9.36 -5.99
CA PRO A 402 -8.47 -9.68 -7.11
C PRO A 402 -8.70 -11.06 -7.74
N SER A 403 -8.86 -12.13 -6.96
CA SER A 403 -9.10 -13.49 -7.50
C SER A 403 -10.35 -13.56 -8.39
N ARG A 404 -11.41 -12.86 -7.98
CA ARG A 404 -12.70 -12.84 -8.68
C ARG A 404 -12.66 -11.92 -9.87
N TRP A 405 -12.05 -10.74 -9.77
CA TRP A 405 -11.96 -9.82 -10.91
C TRP A 405 -11.08 -10.38 -12.03
N LEU A 406 -9.87 -10.83 -11.68
CA LEU A 406 -8.95 -11.44 -12.65
C LEU A 406 -9.55 -12.72 -13.27
N GLY A 407 -10.28 -13.52 -12.50
CA GLY A 407 -11.04 -14.67 -13.01
C GLY A 407 -12.21 -14.30 -13.92
N ILE A 408 -12.95 -13.22 -13.62
CA ILE A 408 -14.06 -12.71 -14.46
C ILE A 408 -13.53 -12.18 -15.79
N LEU A 409 -12.43 -11.41 -15.78
CA LEU A 409 -11.81 -10.93 -17.03
C LEU A 409 -11.35 -12.12 -17.89
N LEU A 410 -10.62 -13.08 -17.28
CA LEU A 410 -10.11 -14.28 -17.96
C LEU A 410 -11.23 -15.13 -18.56
N PHE A 411 -12.35 -15.29 -17.84
CA PHE A 411 -13.54 -15.97 -18.36
C PHE A 411 -14.18 -15.20 -19.51
N ALA A 412 -14.31 -13.87 -19.39
CA ALA A 412 -14.98 -13.04 -20.39
C ALA A 412 -14.20 -12.97 -21.71
N TRP A 413 -12.88 -12.72 -21.68
CA TRP A 413 -12.10 -12.69 -22.92
C TRP A 413 -11.89 -14.11 -23.49
N GLY A 414 -11.76 -15.14 -22.64
CA GLY A 414 -11.71 -16.54 -23.10
C GLY A 414 -12.99 -16.96 -23.84
N ALA A 415 -14.16 -16.62 -23.30
CA ALA A 415 -15.44 -16.87 -23.96
C ALA A 415 -15.59 -16.10 -25.29
N LEU A 416 -15.14 -14.85 -25.36
CA LEU A 416 -15.10 -14.07 -26.62
C LEU A 416 -14.08 -14.64 -27.63
N THR A 417 -12.99 -15.26 -27.15
CA THR A 417 -11.99 -15.93 -27.98
C THR A 417 -12.55 -17.21 -28.59
N ILE A 418 -13.29 -18.04 -27.83
CA ILE A 418 -14.08 -19.14 -28.42
C ILE A 418 -15.10 -18.57 -29.42
N GLY A 419 -15.71 -17.41 -29.12
CA GLY A 419 -16.64 -16.71 -30.01
C GLY A 419 -16.08 -16.33 -31.39
N PHE A 420 -14.75 -16.19 -31.55
CA PHE A 420 -14.12 -15.96 -32.85
C PHE A 420 -14.36 -17.12 -33.85
N ALA A 421 -14.58 -18.34 -33.36
CA ALA A 421 -14.90 -19.49 -34.20
C ALA A 421 -16.28 -19.38 -34.87
N GLY A 422 -17.19 -18.52 -34.38
CA GLY A 422 -18.50 -18.26 -34.99
C GLY A 422 -18.50 -17.21 -36.11
N VAL A 423 -17.35 -16.61 -36.43
CA VAL A 423 -17.31 -15.40 -37.29
C VAL A 423 -17.43 -15.72 -38.77
N GLN A 424 -18.15 -14.86 -39.51
CA GLN A 424 -18.37 -14.97 -40.96
C GLN A 424 -18.10 -13.65 -41.70
N ASN A 425 -17.77 -12.57 -41.00
CA ASN A 425 -17.66 -11.23 -41.58
C ASN A 425 -16.67 -10.32 -40.82
N SER A 426 -15.98 -9.48 -41.58
CA SER A 426 -14.97 -8.51 -41.09
C SER A 426 -15.45 -7.61 -39.94
N ALA A 427 -16.72 -7.20 -39.94
CA ALA A 427 -17.28 -6.35 -38.89
C ALA A 427 -17.30 -7.04 -37.51
N THR A 428 -17.56 -8.35 -37.46
CA THR A 428 -17.60 -9.11 -36.20
C THR A 428 -16.19 -9.43 -35.71
N ILE A 429 -15.20 -9.61 -36.61
CA ILE A 429 -13.77 -9.65 -36.23
C ILE A 429 -13.40 -8.37 -35.46
N ILE A 430 -13.70 -7.21 -36.02
CA ILE A 430 -13.40 -5.91 -35.41
C ILE A 430 -14.11 -5.75 -34.06
N ALA A 431 -15.41 -6.06 -33.99
CA ALA A 431 -16.21 -5.93 -32.78
C ALA A 431 -15.75 -6.87 -31.65
N LEU A 432 -15.56 -8.16 -31.94
CA LEU A 432 -15.05 -9.12 -30.95
C LEU A 432 -13.65 -8.76 -30.49
N ARG A 433 -12.76 -8.30 -31.38
CA ARG A 433 -11.38 -7.94 -30.98
C ARG A 433 -11.34 -6.68 -30.10
N PHE A 434 -12.19 -5.69 -30.37
CA PHE A 434 -12.38 -4.54 -29.47
C PHE A 434 -12.87 -4.99 -28.09
N LEU A 435 -13.85 -5.89 -28.02
CA LEU A 435 -14.37 -6.43 -26.75
C LEU A 435 -13.32 -7.25 -25.99
N ILE A 436 -12.55 -8.11 -26.66
CA ILE A 436 -11.40 -8.82 -26.05
C ILE A 436 -10.43 -7.80 -25.46
N GLY A 437 -10.00 -6.80 -26.23
CA GLY A 437 -9.11 -5.75 -25.74
C GLY A 437 -9.65 -4.98 -24.52
N ALA A 438 -10.96 -4.74 -24.46
CA ALA A 438 -11.61 -4.09 -23.32
C ALA A 438 -11.61 -4.94 -22.03
N PHE A 439 -11.83 -6.26 -22.12
CA PHE A 439 -11.73 -7.16 -20.96
C PHE A 439 -10.27 -7.46 -20.57
N GLU A 440 -9.37 -7.55 -21.56
CA GLU A 440 -7.95 -7.82 -21.37
C GLU A 440 -7.22 -6.64 -20.71
N ALA A 441 -7.65 -5.40 -20.99
CA ALA A 441 -7.08 -4.14 -20.52
C ALA A 441 -6.69 -4.12 -19.04
N GLY A 442 -7.57 -4.62 -18.18
CA GLY A 442 -7.36 -4.61 -16.73
C GLY A 442 -6.35 -5.63 -16.22
N PHE A 443 -6.00 -6.62 -17.04
CA PHE A 443 -5.41 -7.85 -16.53
C PHE A 443 -3.94 -7.72 -16.13
N PHE A 444 -3.10 -7.11 -16.98
CA PHE A 444 -1.67 -6.94 -16.65
C PHE A 444 -1.42 -6.02 -15.45
N PRO A 445 -1.97 -4.78 -15.39
CA PRO A 445 -1.81 -3.96 -14.20
C PRO A 445 -2.52 -4.58 -12.99
N GLY A 446 -3.54 -5.41 -13.24
CA GLY A 446 -4.21 -6.20 -12.22
C GLY A 446 -3.31 -7.24 -11.56
N ILE A 447 -2.48 -7.95 -12.34
CA ILE A 447 -1.41 -8.81 -11.81
C ILE A 447 -0.35 -7.98 -11.07
N VAL A 448 0.06 -6.82 -11.61
CA VAL A 448 1.03 -5.95 -10.94
C VAL A 448 0.51 -5.49 -9.57
N TYR A 449 -0.74 -5.03 -9.49
CA TYR A 449 -1.43 -4.68 -8.25
C TYR A 449 -1.55 -5.89 -7.31
N PHE A 450 -1.89 -7.07 -7.82
CA PHE A 450 -1.92 -8.29 -7.02
C PHE A 450 -0.55 -8.64 -6.42
N ILE A 451 0.54 -8.47 -7.17
CA ILE A 451 1.91 -8.61 -6.67
C ILE A 451 2.22 -7.56 -5.59
N THR A 452 1.62 -6.35 -5.63
CA THR A 452 1.77 -5.39 -4.53
C THR A 452 1.13 -5.85 -3.21
N ILE A 453 0.01 -6.59 -3.26
CA ILE A 453 -0.71 -7.08 -2.07
C ILE A 453 0.10 -8.13 -1.28
N TRP A 454 1.03 -8.85 -1.93
CA TRP A 454 1.72 -10.00 -1.33
C TRP A 454 3.20 -9.79 -1.01
N TYR A 455 3.88 -8.85 -1.67
CA TYR A 455 5.34 -8.66 -1.58
C TYR A 455 5.72 -7.22 -1.19
N ARG A 456 6.83 -7.03 -0.45
CA ARG A 456 7.37 -5.69 -0.09
C ARG A 456 7.84 -4.94 -1.34
N TYR A 457 7.95 -3.61 -1.29
CA TYR A 457 8.29 -2.79 -2.47
C TYR A 457 9.58 -3.25 -3.20
N ASN A 458 10.63 -3.60 -2.44
CA ASN A 458 11.92 -4.09 -2.92
C ASN A 458 11.88 -5.54 -3.46
N GLU A 459 10.80 -6.27 -3.26
CA GLU A 459 10.63 -7.66 -3.68
C GLU A 459 9.88 -7.77 -5.02
N ARG A 460 9.16 -6.72 -5.45
CA ARG A 460 8.20 -6.75 -6.57
C ARG A 460 8.85 -6.79 -7.95
N ALA A 461 9.95 -6.05 -8.17
CA ALA A 461 10.50 -5.81 -9.52
C ALA A 461 10.88 -7.11 -10.27
N VAL A 462 11.72 -7.96 -9.65
CA VAL A 462 12.15 -9.25 -10.24
C VAL A 462 10.97 -10.18 -10.52
N ARG A 463 9.89 -10.10 -9.72
CA ARG A 463 8.68 -10.93 -9.85
C ARG A 463 7.81 -10.47 -11.01
N ILE A 464 7.68 -9.16 -11.20
CA ILE A 464 7.01 -8.57 -12.36
C ILE A 464 7.81 -8.89 -13.64
N ALA A 465 9.14 -8.75 -13.61
CA ALA A 465 10.00 -9.12 -14.74
C ALA A 465 9.91 -10.62 -15.11
N LEU A 466 9.83 -11.52 -14.12
CA LEU A 466 9.61 -12.95 -14.35
C LEU A 466 8.25 -13.23 -15.01
N VAL A 467 7.17 -12.59 -14.56
CA VAL A 467 5.85 -12.70 -15.21
C VAL A 467 5.93 -12.19 -16.65
N ILE A 468 6.55 -11.02 -16.88
CA ILE A 468 6.72 -10.46 -18.22
C ILE A 468 7.46 -11.44 -19.13
N ALA A 469 8.54 -12.08 -18.68
CA ALA A 469 9.33 -13.01 -19.50
C ALA A 469 8.53 -14.20 -20.07
N PHE A 470 7.38 -14.57 -19.49
CA PHE A 470 6.50 -15.61 -20.03
C PHE A 470 5.73 -15.18 -21.30
N CYS A 471 5.69 -13.89 -21.67
CA CYS A 471 5.13 -13.48 -22.96
C CYS A 471 5.92 -14.03 -24.15
N ASN A 472 7.24 -14.14 -24.01
CA ASN A 472 8.11 -14.73 -25.05
C ASN A 472 7.80 -16.22 -25.25
N LEU A 473 7.50 -16.92 -24.16
CA LEU A 473 7.12 -18.33 -24.17
C LEU A 473 5.72 -18.54 -24.76
N ALA A 474 4.81 -17.58 -24.61
CA ALA A 474 3.48 -17.60 -25.23
C ALA A 474 3.55 -17.63 -26.76
N GLY A 475 4.43 -16.85 -27.38
CA GLY A 475 4.64 -16.86 -28.83
C GLY A 475 5.14 -18.20 -29.35
N ALA A 476 6.05 -18.85 -28.61
CA ALA A 476 6.52 -20.20 -28.91
C ALA A 476 5.38 -21.25 -28.83
N PHE A 477 4.52 -21.18 -27.82
CA PHE A 477 3.35 -22.06 -27.72
C PHE A 477 2.30 -21.78 -28.81
N GLY A 478 2.00 -20.51 -29.12
CA GLY A 478 1.05 -20.15 -30.16
C GLY A 478 1.43 -20.70 -31.54
N GLY A 479 2.71 -20.60 -31.92
CA GLY A 479 3.23 -21.20 -33.16
C GLY A 479 3.12 -22.73 -33.19
N ALA A 480 3.42 -23.39 -32.06
CA ALA A 480 3.31 -24.84 -31.93
C ALA A 480 1.86 -25.35 -31.96
N ILE A 481 0.92 -24.63 -31.33
CA ILE A 481 -0.52 -24.93 -31.39
C ILE A 481 -1.03 -24.69 -32.81
N ALA A 482 -0.68 -23.57 -33.46
CA ALA A 482 -1.08 -23.30 -34.84
C ALA A 482 -0.55 -24.36 -35.83
N PHE A 483 0.68 -24.87 -35.66
CA PHE A 483 1.20 -26.01 -36.41
C PHE A 483 0.34 -27.27 -36.22
N GLY A 484 0.01 -27.63 -34.97
CA GLY A 484 -0.85 -28.79 -34.69
C GLY A 484 -2.27 -28.64 -35.25
N VAL A 485 -2.84 -27.44 -35.14
CA VAL A 485 -4.19 -27.12 -35.61
C VAL A 485 -4.30 -27.06 -37.14
N GLY A 486 -3.25 -26.68 -37.85
CA GLY A 486 -3.23 -26.73 -39.32
C GLY A 486 -3.56 -28.12 -39.88
N HIS A 487 -3.12 -29.18 -39.20
CA HIS A 487 -3.35 -30.57 -39.60
C HIS A 487 -4.80 -31.06 -39.40
N ILE A 488 -5.66 -30.33 -38.67
CA ILE A 488 -7.09 -30.64 -38.48
C ILE A 488 -8.01 -29.72 -39.28
N ASN A 489 -7.50 -29.09 -40.35
CA ASN A 489 -8.31 -28.31 -41.26
C ASN A 489 -9.47 -29.14 -41.86
N GLY A 490 -10.68 -28.60 -41.85
CA GLY A 490 -11.89 -29.31 -42.33
C GLY A 490 -12.41 -30.39 -41.37
N ALA A 491 -11.73 -30.65 -40.24
CA ALA A 491 -12.24 -31.59 -39.25
C ALA A 491 -13.59 -31.08 -38.68
N ALA A 492 -14.58 -31.96 -38.66
CA ALA A 492 -15.99 -31.65 -38.37
C ALA A 492 -16.60 -30.53 -39.25
N GLY A 493 -16.02 -30.23 -40.42
CA GLY A 493 -16.48 -29.17 -41.32
C GLY A 493 -16.10 -27.76 -40.88
N LEU A 494 -15.05 -27.62 -40.04
CA LEU A 494 -14.55 -26.32 -39.58
C LEU A 494 -13.13 -26.04 -40.08
N GLU A 495 -12.90 -24.80 -40.50
CA GLU A 495 -11.60 -24.27 -40.93
C GLU A 495 -10.61 -24.24 -39.75
N GLY A 496 -9.32 -24.47 -40.03
CA GLY A 496 -8.28 -24.54 -39.01
C GLY A 496 -8.18 -23.30 -38.11
N PHE A 497 -8.46 -22.09 -38.63
CA PHE A 497 -8.46 -20.89 -37.80
C PHE A 497 -9.57 -20.91 -36.72
N ARG A 498 -10.74 -21.51 -37.01
CA ARG A 498 -11.83 -21.68 -36.03
C ARG A 498 -11.38 -22.63 -34.92
N TRP A 499 -10.76 -23.75 -35.28
CA TRP A 499 -10.19 -24.71 -34.32
C TRP A 499 -9.13 -24.08 -33.41
N LEU A 500 -8.30 -23.17 -33.94
CA LEU A 500 -7.29 -22.45 -33.14
C LEU A 500 -7.96 -21.64 -32.02
N PHE A 501 -8.93 -20.78 -32.38
CA PHE A 501 -9.69 -19.97 -31.43
C PHE A 501 -10.52 -20.80 -30.43
N ILE A 502 -11.03 -21.97 -30.83
CA ILE A 502 -11.70 -22.92 -29.92
C ILE A 502 -10.72 -23.47 -28.89
N ILE A 503 -9.58 -24.01 -29.34
CA ILE A 503 -8.64 -24.75 -28.47
C ILE A 503 -7.97 -23.79 -27.47
N GLU A 504 -7.46 -22.66 -27.94
CA GLU A 504 -6.84 -21.65 -27.08
C GLU A 504 -7.87 -21.05 -26.11
N GLY A 505 -9.04 -20.64 -26.62
CA GLY A 505 -10.12 -20.07 -25.82
C GLY A 505 -10.65 -21.03 -24.74
N ILE A 506 -10.67 -22.34 -24.99
CA ILE A 506 -11.02 -23.35 -23.97
C ILE A 506 -9.94 -23.45 -22.88
N ILE A 507 -8.64 -23.44 -23.23
CA ILE A 507 -7.54 -23.48 -22.25
C ILE A 507 -7.58 -22.22 -21.36
N THR A 508 -7.83 -21.05 -21.95
CA THR A 508 -8.05 -19.77 -21.28
C THR A 508 -9.27 -19.81 -20.36
N LEU A 509 -10.43 -20.29 -20.84
CA LEU A 509 -11.67 -20.38 -20.06
C LEU A 509 -11.57 -21.39 -18.90
N LEU A 510 -10.92 -22.54 -19.10
CA LEU A 510 -10.63 -23.49 -18.02
C LEU A 510 -9.69 -22.88 -16.96
N SER A 511 -8.74 -22.05 -17.37
CA SER A 511 -7.83 -21.33 -16.47
C SER A 511 -8.53 -20.26 -15.63
N ALA A 512 -9.72 -19.76 -16.03
CA ALA A 512 -10.57 -18.90 -15.20
C ALA A 512 -10.99 -19.58 -13.88
N PHE A 513 -11.35 -20.87 -13.94
CA PHE A 513 -11.66 -21.65 -12.74
C PHE A 513 -10.40 -21.88 -11.88
N LEU A 514 -9.23 -22.09 -12.51
CA LEU A 514 -7.97 -22.21 -11.78
C LEU A 514 -7.62 -20.92 -11.01
N LEU A 515 -7.79 -19.73 -11.60
CA LEU A 515 -7.65 -18.47 -10.86
C LEU A 515 -8.61 -18.40 -9.67
N TRP A 516 -9.89 -18.71 -9.87
CA TRP A 516 -10.92 -18.55 -8.84
C TRP A 516 -10.69 -19.49 -7.64
N PHE A 517 -10.19 -20.71 -7.84
CA PHE A 517 -9.92 -21.66 -6.76
C PHE A 517 -8.51 -21.54 -6.15
N PHE A 518 -7.49 -21.16 -6.92
CA PHE A 518 -6.09 -21.20 -6.45
C PHE A 518 -5.45 -19.84 -6.16
N LEU A 519 -5.93 -18.72 -6.73
CA LEU A 519 -5.35 -17.39 -6.48
C LEU A 519 -5.80 -16.84 -5.11
N PRO A 520 -4.89 -16.58 -4.15
CA PRO A 520 -5.28 -16.16 -2.81
C PRO A 520 -5.56 -14.65 -2.75
N ASP A 521 -6.74 -14.23 -2.26
CA ASP A 521 -7.17 -12.81 -2.23
C ASP A 521 -6.18 -11.86 -1.51
N TYR A 522 -5.92 -12.09 -0.22
CA TYR A 522 -5.14 -11.20 0.67
C TYR A 522 -4.37 -12.01 1.75
N PRO A 523 -3.20 -11.55 2.23
CA PRO A 523 -2.40 -12.23 3.25
C PRO A 523 -3.19 -12.65 4.50
N ALA A 524 -3.95 -11.74 5.10
CA ALA A 524 -4.77 -11.99 6.29
C ALA A 524 -5.84 -13.09 6.10
N ARG A 525 -6.19 -13.45 4.85
CA ARG A 525 -7.19 -14.48 4.51
C ARG A 525 -6.56 -15.74 3.91
N ALA A 526 -5.23 -15.86 3.92
CA ALA A 526 -4.54 -17.05 3.43
C ALA A 526 -4.89 -18.29 4.26
N LYS A 527 -5.56 -19.27 3.66
CA LYS A 527 -5.84 -20.57 4.32
C LYS A 527 -4.60 -21.46 4.51
N TRP A 528 -3.50 -21.17 3.81
CA TRP A 528 -2.32 -22.05 3.71
C TRP A 528 -1.08 -21.52 4.46
N LEU A 529 -1.15 -20.31 5.01
CA LEU A 529 -0.17 -19.75 5.94
C LEU A 529 -0.60 -20.08 7.38
N SER A 530 0.36 -20.25 8.28
CA SER A 530 0.11 -20.27 9.72
C SER A 530 -0.36 -18.90 10.23
N ASN A 531 -0.89 -18.81 11.46
CA ASN A 531 -1.34 -17.52 12.00
C ASN A 531 -0.16 -16.56 12.24
N ALA A 532 1.00 -17.08 12.71
CA ALA A 532 2.24 -16.30 12.82
C ALA A 532 2.73 -15.79 11.44
N GLU A 533 2.71 -16.63 10.40
CA GLU A 533 3.04 -16.18 9.03
C GLU A 533 2.04 -15.16 8.48
N LYS A 534 0.75 -15.22 8.84
CA LYS A 534 -0.23 -14.19 8.45
C LYS A 534 0.06 -12.85 9.12
N LYS A 535 0.35 -12.86 10.43
CA LYS A 535 0.72 -11.64 11.17
C LYS A 535 1.99 -11.04 10.57
N PHE A 536 3.10 -11.80 10.51
CA PHE A 536 4.34 -11.37 9.85
C PHE A 536 4.12 -10.89 8.40
N ALA A 537 3.28 -11.57 7.60
CA ALA A 537 3.01 -11.17 6.21
C ALA A 537 2.22 -9.86 6.08
N VAL A 538 1.41 -9.50 7.07
CA VAL A 538 0.72 -8.20 7.14
C VAL A 538 1.66 -7.13 7.71
N ASP A 539 2.33 -7.42 8.81
CA ASP A 539 3.16 -6.47 9.55
C ASP A 539 4.37 -6.03 8.71
N ARG A 540 5.02 -6.95 7.98
CA ARG A 540 6.08 -6.64 7.01
C ARG A 540 5.64 -5.75 5.84
N LEU A 541 4.33 -5.66 5.58
CA LEU A 541 3.72 -4.79 4.58
C LEU A 541 3.20 -3.48 5.19
N ALA A 542 3.00 -3.41 6.51
CA ALA A 542 2.77 -2.16 7.22
C ALA A 542 4.10 -1.37 7.39
N ASP A 543 5.15 -2.04 7.86
CA ASP A 543 6.50 -1.50 8.16
C ASP A 543 7.05 -0.53 7.09
N ARG A 544 6.93 -0.86 5.80
CA ARG A 544 7.51 -0.06 4.69
C ARG A 544 6.62 0.03 3.46
N GLY A 545 5.38 0.52 3.61
CA GLY A 545 4.55 0.90 2.46
C GLY A 545 4.19 -0.25 1.52
N GLY A 546 4.04 -1.46 2.09
CA GLY A 546 3.41 -2.57 1.39
C GLY A 546 1.92 -2.29 1.14
N GLY A 547 1.26 -1.71 2.15
CA GLY A 547 -0.02 -1.01 2.03
C GLY A 547 0.12 0.44 1.51
N TYR A 548 -1.03 1.12 1.36
CA TYR A 548 -1.13 2.47 0.76
C TYR A 548 -0.34 3.53 1.54
N ASN A 549 0.78 4.01 0.99
CA ASN A 549 1.53 5.13 1.56
C ASN A 549 0.61 6.36 1.73
N GLN A 550 0.57 6.93 2.93
CA GLN A 550 -0.17 8.16 3.20
C GLN A 550 0.63 9.42 2.83
N GLU A 551 1.95 9.32 2.65
CA GLU A 551 2.72 10.37 1.99
C GLU A 551 2.24 10.55 0.55
N HIS A 552 1.80 11.76 0.22
CA HIS A 552 1.44 12.13 -1.14
C HIS A 552 2.67 12.69 -1.86
N ALA A 553 2.95 12.23 -3.07
CA ALA A 553 4.02 12.80 -3.88
C ALA A 553 3.76 14.29 -4.13
N THR A 554 4.79 15.11 -3.94
CA THR A 554 4.69 16.56 -4.21
C THR A 554 4.48 16.81 -5.69
N ARG A 555 3.86 17.96 -6.03
CA ARG A 555 3.67 18.38 -7.43
C ARG A 555 4.99 18.43 -8.21
N LYS A 556 6.11 18.74 -7.53
CA LYS A 556 7.45 18.70 -8.11
C LYS A 556 7.86 17.26 -8.47
N GLU A 557 7.83 16.32 -7.54
CA GLU A 557 8.17 14.90 -7.81
C GLU A 557 7.32 14.31 -8.95
N ILE A 558 6.02 14.67 -9.02
CA ILE A 558 5.12 14.24 -10.10
C ILE A 558 5.57 14.83 -11.46
N LEU A 559 5.82 16.14 -11.53
CA LEU A 559 6.29 16.79 -12.76
C LEU A 559 7.68 16.29 -13.19
N ASP A 560 8.60 16.05 -12.25
CA ASP A 560 9.90 15.44 -12.51
C ASP A 560 9.74 13.99 -13.02
N THR A 561 8.72 13.26 -12.58
CA THR A 561 8.45 11.89 -13.07
C THR A 561 7.88 11.89 -14.47
N CYS A 562 6.96 12.80 -14.79
CA CYS A 562 6.37 12.90 -16.13
C CYS A 562 7.30 13.53 -17.17
N PHE A 563 8.05 14.57 -16.81
CA PHE A 563 8.70 15.49 -17.75
C PHE A 563 10.21 15.70 -17.55
N SER A 564 10.86 15.10 -16.55
CA SER A 564 12.32 15.19 -16.47
C SER A 564 12.96 14.53 -17.71
N PRO A 565 13.93 15.17 -18.39
CA PRO A 565 14.50 14.66 -19.64
C PRO A 565 14.99 13.20 -19.57
N ARG A 566 15.52 12.78 -18.41
CA ARG A 566 15.98 11.39 -18.18
C ARG A 566 14.83 10.37 -18.12
N MET A 567 13.63 10.77 -17.70
CA MET A 567 12.42 9.93 -17.69
C MET A 567 11.81 9.89 -19.09
N LEU A 568 11.72 11.05 -19.76
CA LEU A 568 11.29 11.15 -21.16
C LEU A 568 12.16 10.27 -22.08
N LEU A 569 13.48 10.24 -21.89
CA LEU A 569 14.37 9.34 -22.63
C LEU A 569 14.05 7.85 -22.40
N HIS A 570 13.78 7.43 -21.15
CA HIS A 570 13.34 6.07 -20.86
C HIS A 570 12.01 5.72 -21.55
N TYR A 571 11.03 6.63 -21.50
CA TYR A 571 9.73 6.45 -22.14
C TYR A 571 9.84 6.36 -23.67
N ILE A 572 10.60 7.27 -24.31
CA ILE A 572 10.85 7.26 -25.76
C ILE A 572 11.58 5.98 -26.20
N ALA A 573 12.59 5.55 -25.44
CA ALA A 573 13.26 4.29 -25.71
C ALA A 573 12.28 3.10 -25.62
N TYR A 574 11.37 3.08 -24.64
CA TYR A 574 10.42 1.98 -24.52
C TYR A 574 9.34 1.99 -25.62
N VAL A 575 8.89 3.15 -26.09
CA VAL A 575 8.06 3.23 -27.32
C VAL A 575 8.80 2.57 -28.49
N ALA A 576 10.09 2.86 -28.68
CA ALA A 576 10.89 2.30 -29.75
C ALA A 576 11.17 0.79 -29.59
N ASP A 577 11.43 0.31 -28.38
CA ASP A 577 11.67 -1.11 -28.06
C ASP A 577 10.43 -1.98 -28.32
N VAL A 578 9.24 -1.43 -28.10
CA VAL A 578 7.98 -2.14 -28.32
C VAL A 578 7.61 -2.26 -29.81
N VAL A 579 8.21 -1.46 -30.72
CA VAL A 579 7.97 -1.60 -32.18
C VAL A 579 8.42 -2.98 -32.73
N PRO A 580 9.66 -3.45 -32.55
CA PRO A 580 10.06 -4.79 -32.96
C PRO A 580 9.34 -5.88 -32.15
N GLN A 581 9.05 -5.67 -30.86
CA GLN A 581 8.31 -6.64 -30.04
C GLN A 581 6.86 -6.85 -30.54
N GLY A 582 6.15 -5.78 -30.89
CA GLY A 582 4.82 -5.84 -31.50
C GLY A 582 4.84 -6.45 -32.90
N SER A 583 5.91 -6.18 -33.65
CA SER A 583 6.15 -6.78 -34.97
C SER A 583 6.27 -8.31 -34.89
N PHE A 584 7.03 -8.82 -33.92
CA PHE A 584 7.01 -10.26 -33.62
C PHE A 584 5.61 -10.74 -33.20
N THR A 585 4.98 -10.06 -32.23
CA THR A 585 3.71 -10.49 -31.62
C THR A 585 2.58 -10.68 -32.64
N PHE A 586 2.45 -9.79 -33.62
CA PHE A 586 1.34 -9.81 -34.58
C PHE A 586 1.70 -10.26 -35.99
N PHE A 587 2.99 -10.24 -36.38
CA PHE A 587 3.39 -10.48 -37.78
C PHE A 587 4.43 -11.59 -37.97
N THR A 588 4.96 -12.28 -36.94
CA THR A 588 5.94 -13.37 -37.15
C THR A 588 5.51 -14.41 -38.21
N PRO A 589 4.26 -14.93 -38.22
CA PRO A 589 3.81 -15.86 -39.27
C PRO A 589 3.80 -15.23 -40.67
N THR A 590 3.49 -13.93 -40.78
CA THR A 590 3.52 -13.17 -42.04
C THR A 590 4.95 -12.91 -42.50
N ILE A 591 5.88 -12.68 -41.59
CA ILE A 591 7.31 -12.52 -41.86
C ILE A 591 7.89 -13.85 -42.34
N VAL A 592 7.62 -14.96 -41.64
CA VAL A 592 8.15 -16.29 -41.99
C VAL A 592 7.56 -16.84 -43.30
N THR A 593 6.27 -16.59 -43.60
CA THR A 593 5.72 -16.83 -44.96
C THR A 593 6.14 -15.80 -46.02
N GLY A 594 6.89 -14.77 -45.63
CA GLY A 594 7.70 -13.92 -46.50
C GLY A 594 9.11 -14.47 -46.74
N LEU A 595 9.49 -15.57 -46.07
CA LEU A 595 10.76 -16.30 -46.24
C LEU A 595 10.58 -17.63 -47.00
N GLY A 596 9.59 -17.71 -47.89
CA GLY A 596 9.38 -18.88 -48.76
C GLY A 596 8.85 -20.15 -48.08
N TYR A 597 8.61 -20.13 -46.76
CA TYR A 597 8.01 -21.27 -46.05
C TYR A 597 6.49 -21.26 -46.17
N GLU A 598 5.90 -22.43 -46.44
CA GLU A 598 4.46 -22.63 -46.64
C GLU A 598 3.69 -22.83 -45.32
N SER A 599 2.38 -22.59 -45.35
CA SER A 599 1.51 -22.21 -44.23
C SER A 599 1.82 -22.92 -42.91
N ILE A 600 1.65 -24.25 -42.86
CA ILE A 600 1.81 -25.03 -41.63
C ILE A 600 3.27 -25.04 -41.16
N HIS A 601 4.22 -25.20 -42.10
CA HIS A 601 5.65 -25.22 -41.78
C HIS A 601 6.14 -23.84 -41.28
N ALA A 602 5.57 -22.75 -41.79
CA ALA A 602 5.85 -21.40 -41.33
C ALA A 602 5.39 -21.18 -39.87
N GLN A 603 4.27 -21.75 -39.44
CA GLN A 603 3.84 -21.70 -38.02
C GLN A 603 4.89 -22.34 -37.11
N LEU A 604 5.40 -23.54 -37.48
CA LEU A 604 6.46 -24.23 -36.73
C LEU A 604 7.76 -23.42 -36.68
N LEU A 605 8.14 -22.79 -37.80
CA LEU A 605 9.33 -21.95 -37.87
C LEU A 605 9.19 -20.61 -37.15
N THR A 606 8.00 -20.20 -36.68
CA THR A 606 7.90 -19.08 -35.73
C THR A 606 8.49 -19.41 -34.36
N VAL A 607 8.52 -20.70 -33.97
CA VAL A 607 8.84 -21.13 -32.60
C VAL A 607 10.31 -20.86 -32.20
N PRO A 608 11.35 -21.16 -33.01
CA PRO A 608 12.74 -20.96 -32.60
C PRO A 608 13.13 -19.50 -32.26
N PRO A 609 12.73 -18.46 -33.03
CA PRO A 609 12.94 -17.06 -32.64
C PRO A 609 12.42 -16.74 -31.22
N TRP A 610 11.20 -17.17 -30.88
CA TRP A 610 10.62 -16.95 -29.55
C TRP A 610 11.40 -17.68 -28.44
N VAL A 611 11.82 -18.93 -28.68
CA VAL A 611 12.62 -19.72 -27.73
C VAL A 611 14.01 -19.11 -27.50
N VAL A 612 14.69 -18.66 -28.56
CA VAL A 612 15.96 -17.93 -28.46
C VAL A 612 15.75 -16.63 -27.67
N GLY A 613 14.72 -15.85 -28.00
CA GLY A 613 14.35 -14.64 -27.28
C GLY A 613 14.14 -14.87 -25.78
N PHE A 614 13.43 -15.94 -25.40
CA PHE A 614 13.18 -16.31 -24.00
C PHE A 614 14.46 -16.62 -23.22
N PHE A 615 15.32 -17.52 -23.72
CA PHE A 615 16.55 -17.89 -23.02
C PHE A 615 17.56 -16.73 -22.94
N VAL A 616 17.70 -15.95 -24.02
CA VAL A 616 18.58 -14.77 -24.02
C VAL A 616 18.02 -13.69 -23.08
N ALA A 617 16.70 -13.46 -23.04
CA ALA A 617 16.08 -12.47 -22.15
C ALA A 617 16.31 -12.78 -20.67
N ILE A 618 16.16 -14.03 -20.24
CA ILE A 618 16.42 -14.46 -18.86
C ILE A 618 17.91 -14.30 -18.53
N THR A 619 18.81 -14.75 -19.42
CA THR A 619 20.26 -14.71 -19.20
C THR A 619 20.79 -13.28 -19.12
N ILE A 620 20.38 -12.42 -20.06
CA ILE A 620 20.77 -10.99 -20.08
C ILE A 620 20.17 -10.25 -18.88
N SER A 621 18.90 -10.49 -18.52
CA SER A 621 18.28 -9.84 -17.36
C SER A 621 19.00 -10.20 -16.05
N TYR A 622 19.33 -11.47 -15.85
CA TYR A 622 20.09 -11.94 -14.69
C TYR A 622 21.49 -11.31 -14.62
N SER A 623 22.21 -11.28 -15.74
CA SER A 623 23.53 -10.64 -15.86
C SER A 623 23.47 -9.13 -15.61
N ALA A 624 22.46 -8.45 -16.15
CA ALA A 624 22.26 -7.01 -16.03
C ALA A 624 22.02 -6.56 -14.58
N ASP A 625 21.26 -7.35 -13.81
CA ASP A 625 21.07 -7.14 -12.37
C ASP A 625 22.32 -7.52 -11.56
N HIS A 626 22.95 -8.67 -11.84
CA HIS A 626 24.12 -9.15 -11.08
C HIS A 626 25.32 -8.20 -11.18
N PHE A 627 25.62 -7.68 -12.37
CA PHE A 627 26.72 -6.75 -12.61
C PHE A 627 26.31 -5.26 -12.50
N ASN A 628 25.05 -4.96 -12.17
CA ASN A 628 24.51 -3.59 -12.10
C ASN A 628 24.87 -2.73 -13.33
N ALA A 629 24.64 -3.30 -14.52
CA ALA A 629 25.13 -2.78 -15.80
C ALA A 629 24.04 -2.78 -16.88
N ARG A 630 22.82 -2.41 -16.51
CA ARG A 630 21.59 -2.54 -17.31
C ARG A 630 21.69 -1.73 -18.60
N GLY A 631 22.20 -0.50 -18.55
CA GLY A 631 22.38 0.32 -19.75
C GLY A 631 23.31 -0.30 -20.81
N TRP A 632 24.34 -1.04 -20.39
CA TRP A 632 25.20 -1.77 -21.35
C TRP A 632 24.51 -3.02 -21.90
N HIS A 633 23.80 -3.78 -21.07
CA HIS A 633 23.06 -4.97 -21.51
C HIS A 633 21.96 -4.61 -22.52
N ILE A 634 21.22 -3.52 -22.26
CA ILE A 634 20.22 -2.96 -23.19
C ILE A 634 20.91 -2.49 -24.48
N THR A 635 21.99 -1.72 -24.40
CA THR A 635 22.74 -1.26 -25.58
C THR A 635 23.20 -2.43 -26.47
N ILE A 636 23.79 -3.47 -25.88
CA ILE A 636 24.29 -4.64 -26.62
C ILE A 636 23.13 -5.43 -27.23
N ALA A 637 22.06 -5.69 -26.47
CA ALA A 637 20.88 -6.39 -26.98
C ALA A 637 20.22 -5.64 -28.15
N SER A 638 19.95 -4.34 -27.99
CA SER A 638 19.34 -3.52 -29.04
C SER A 638 20.25 -3.30 -30.25
N LEU A 639 21.59 -3.32 -30.08
CA LEU A 639 22.52 -3.37 -31.22
C LEU A 639 22.41 -4.69 -31.99
N VAL A 640 22.45 -5.84 -31.31
CA VAL A 640 22.29 -7.16 -31.94
C VAL A 640 20.94 -7.24 -32.65
N GLY A 641 19.86 -6.83 -31.99
CA GLY A 641 18.51 -6.80 -32.56
C GLY A 641 18.41 -5.89 -33.78
N GLY A 642 18.98 -4.69 -33.70
CA GLY A 642 19.04 -3.74 -34.80
C GLY A 642 19.85 -4.25 -35.99
N THR A 643 20.98 -4.93 -35.75
CA THR A 643 21.74 -5.57 -36.83
C THR A 643 20.96 -6.72 -37.48
N GLY A 644 20.23 -7.53 -36.71
CA GLY A 644 19.34 -8.58 -37.25
C GLY A 644 18.26 -8.01 -38.16
N TRP A 645 17.53 -6.99 -37.72
CA TRP A 645 16.52 -6.31 -38.56
C TRP A 645 17.14 -5.61 -39.79
N LEU A 646 18.30 -4.96 -39.63
CA LEU A 646 18.99 -4.29 -40.73
C LEU A 646 19.44 -5.29 -41.80
N THR A 647 20.07 -6.40 -41.41
CA THR A 647 20.49 -7.43 -42.37
C THR A 647 19.29 -8.15 -43.00
N ALA A 648 18.20 -8.36 -42.27
CA ALA A 648 16.95 -8.92 -42.83
C ALA A 648 16.30 -8.01 -43.89
N GLY A 649 16.51 -6.69 -43.83
CA GLY A 649 16.06 -5.71 -44.83
C GLY A 649 17.05 -5.43 -45.97
N LEU A 650 18.36 -5.69 -45.78
CA LEU A 650 19.39 -5.54 -46.82
C LEU A 650 19.63 -6.81 -47.65
N LEU A 651 19.25 -7.99 -47.14
CA LEU A 651 19.36 -9.25 -47.86
C LEU A 651 18.32 -9.36 -49.00
N PRO A 652 18.67 -9.98 -50.15
CA PRO A 652 17.70 -10.31 -51.21
C PRO A 652 16.50 -11.08 -50.68
N ALA A 653 15.31 -10.84 -51.24
CA ALA A 653 14.06 -11.41 -50.71
C ALA A 653 14.06 -12.95 -50.65
N ASP A 654 14.75 -13.57 -51.61
CA ASP A 654 15.03 -15.00 -51.82
C ASP A 654 16.08 -15.61 -50.87
N ALA A 655 16.81 -14.81 -50.09
CA ALA A 655 17.82 -15.28 -49.13
C ALA A 655 17.19 -15.85 -47.84
N TYR A 656 16.25 -16.79 -47.99
CA TYR A 656 15.33 -17.27 -46.95
C TYR A 656 16.03 -17.77 -45.68
N VAL A 657 17.08 -18.59 -45.81
CA VAL A 657 17.81 -19.16 -44.67
C VAL A 657 18.59 -18.09 -43.90
N GLN A 658 19.24 -17.18 -44.61
CA GLN A 658 20.01 -16.07 -44.05
C GLN A 658 19.07 -15.11 -43.29
N ARG A 659 17.94 -14.75 -43.91
CA ARG A 659 16.93 -13.86 -43.31
C ARG A 659 16.22 -14.51 -42.13
N TYR A 660 16.06 -15.83 -42.12
CA TYR A 660 15.61 -16.58 -40.93
C TYR A 660 16.62 -16.52 -39.77
N GLY A 661 17.91 -16.68 -40.05
CA GLY A 661 18.97 -16.45 -39.06
C GLY A 661 18.96 -15.02 -38.51
N CYS A 662 18.73 -14.02 -39.37
CA CYS A 662 18.57 -12.62 -38.98
C CYS A 662 17.35 -12.42 -38.05
N LEU A 663 16.24 -13.11 -38.29
CA LEU A 663 15.04 -13.07 -37.44
C LEU A 663 15.31 -13.63 -36.04
N CYS A 664 16.11 -14.70 -35.93
CA CYS A 664 16.57 -15.23 -34.64
C CYS A 664 17.49 -14.24 -33.90
N MET A 665 18.39 -13.53 -34.60
CA MET A 665 19.20 -12.46 -33.99
C MET A 665 18.36 -11.25 -33.57
N ALA A 666 17.35 -10.88 -34.37
CA ALA A 666 16.40 -9.83 -34.05
C ALA A 666 15.63 -10.14 -32.75
N ALA A 667 15.18 -11.38 -32.57
CA ALA A 667 14.54 -11.86 -31.35
C ALA A 667 15.50 -11.85 -30.15
N ALA A 668 16.73 -12.30 -30.34
CA ALA A 668 17.79 -12.27 -29.33
C ALA A 668 18.16 -10.85 -28.86
N GLY A 669 17.79 -9.80 -29.60
CA GLY A 669 18.01 -8.41 -29.22
C GLY A 669 16.79 -7.67 -28.65
N ALA A 670 15.60 -7.88 -29.22
CA ALA A 670 14.39 -7.15 -28.82
C ALA A 670 13.81 -7.64 -27.48
N PHE A 671 13.69 -8.95 -27.27
CA PHE A 671 13.03 -9.49 -26.07
C PHE A 671 13.79 -9.29 -24.73
N PRO A 672 15.14 -9.24 -24.68
CA PRO A 672 15.88 -8.94 -23.45
C PRO A 672 15.82 -7.48 -22.98
N ALA A 673 15.55 -6.54 -23.89
CA ALA A 673 15.59 -5.11 -23.60
C ALA A 673 14.42 -4.69 -22.70
N ALA A 674 13.17 -4.97 -23.09
CA ALA A 674 11.96 -4.64 -22.33
C ALA A 674 11.99 -4.91 -20.80
N PRO A 675 12.33 -6.13 -20.30
CA PRO A 675 12.41 -6.38 -18.86
C PRO A 675 13.56 -5.61 -18.19
N SER A 676 14.71 -5.52 -18.86
CA SER A 676 15.88 -4.76 -18.39
C SER A 676 15.58 -3.26 -18.26
N MET A 677 14.87 -2.68 -19.25
CA MET A 677 14.46 -1.28 -19.29
C MET A 677 13.40 -0.98 -18.22
N THR A 678 12.40 -1.85 -18.07
CA THR A 678 11.37 -1.73 -17.02
C THR A 678 12.02 -1.70 -15.64
N ASN A 679 12.93 -2.62 -15.37
CA ASN A 679 13.70 -2.67 -14.13
C ASN A 679 14.54 -1.39 -13.93
N TRP A 680 15.28 -0.95 -14.95
CA TRP A 680 16.11 0.26 -14.89
C TRP A 680 15.33 1.56 -14.62
N VAL A 681 14.10 1.66 -15.13
CA VAL A 681 13.15 2.73 -14.77
C VAL A 681 12.76 2.65 -13.29
N THR A 682 12.44 1.45 -12.78
CA THR A 682 12.10 1.30 -11.35
C THR A 682 13.24 1.71 -10.43
N CYS A 683 14.49 1.33 -10.75
CA CYS A 683 15.66 1.69 -9.96
C CYS A 683 15.96 3.20 -9.97
N ASN A 684 15.54 3.93 -10.99
CA ASN A 684 15.88 5.35 -11.22
C ASN A 684 14.68 6.31 -11.12
N SER A 685 13.50 5.89 -10.65
CA SER A 685 12.38 6.79 -10.35
C SER A 685 12.83 8.00 -9.49
N PRO A 686 12.41 9.26 -9.79
CA PRO A 686 12.82 10.45 -9.02
C PRO A 686 12.53 10.34 -7.53
N SER A 687 11.39 9.75 -7.19
CA SER A 687 10.96 9.47 -5.82
C SER A 687 10.43 8.05 -5.70
N PHE A 688 10.50 7.48 -4.50
CA PHE A 688 9.84 6.22 -4.18
C PHE A 688 8.31 6.35 -4.19
N LEU A 689 7.75 7.55 -3.92
CA LEU A 689 6.31 7.80 -3.99
C LEU A 689 5.78 7.85 -5.42
N THR A 690 6.60 8.30 -6.38
CA THR A 690 6.22 8.36 -7.79
C THR A 690 6.60 7.13 -8.59
N LEU A 691 7.25 6.13 -7.98
CA LEU A 691 7.58 4.86 -8.62
C LEU A 691 6.36 4.16 -9.27
N PRO A 692 5.16 4.09 -8.65
CA PRO A 692 3.98 3.51 -9.32
C PRO A 692 3.54 4.29 -10.55
N LEU A 693 3.66 5.62 -10.53
CA LEU A 693 3.37 6.49 -11.67
C LEU A 693 4.41 6.29 -12.80
N ALA A 694 5.69 6.16 -12.45
CA ALA A 694 6.76 5.89 -13.41
C ALA A 694 6.54 4.55 -14.14
N ILE A 695 6.15 3.50 -13.40
CA ILE A 695 5.81 2.18 -13.96
C ILE A 695 4.57 2.25 -14.85
N ALA A 696 3.53 2.97 -14.43
CA ALA A 696 2.31 3.14 -15.23
C ALA A 696 2.57 3.88 -16.54
N LEU A 697 3.25 5.04 -16.50
CA LEU A 697 3.63 5.80 -17.70
C LEU A 697 4.50 5.00 -18.66
N HIS A 698 5.47 4.24 -18.12
CA HIS A 698 6.28 3.30 -18.88
C HIS A 698 5.41 2.24 -19.56
N ASN A 699 4.50 1.58 -18.83
CA ASN A 699 3.58 0.62 -19.43
C ASN A 699 2.69 1.21 -20.54
N SER A 700 2.09 2.39 -20.31
CA SER A 700 1.23 3.04 -21.30
C SER A 700 1.98 3.41 -22.60
N CYS A 701 3.29 3.64 -22.55
CA CYS A 701 4.11 3.85 -23.75
C CYS A 701 4.18 2.60 -24.66
N ALA A 702 3.96 1.40 -24.13
CA ALA A 702 3.84 0.20 -24.97
C ALA A 702 2.66 0.30 -25.95
N GLY A 703 1.53 0.90 -25.55
CA GLY A 703 0.38 1.09 -26.44
C GLY A 703 0.72 1.91 -27.69
N LEU A 704 1.57 2.93 -27.55
CA LEU A 704 2.05 3.75 -28.66
C LEU A 704 3.00 2.96 -29.59
N GLY A 705 3.95 2.21 -29.02
CA GLY A 705 4.86 1.36 -29.79
C GLY A 705 4.13 0.23 -30.55
N GLN A 706 3.12 -0.37 -29.93
CA GLN A 706 2.27 -1.39 -30.56
C GLN A 706 1.49 -0.83 -31.74
N ILE A 707 0.91 0.38 -31.63
CA ILE A 707 0.23 1.02 -32.76
C ILE A 707 1.19 1.26 -33.93
N ILE A 708 2.42 1.72 -33.68
CA ILE A 708 3.44 1.86 -34.75
C ILE A 708 3.72 0.49 -35.41
N ALA A 709 3.94 -0.56 -34.62
CA ALA A 709 4.17 -1.92 -35.13
C ALA A 709 3.04 -2.45 -36.02
N GLN A 710 1.79 -2.02 -35.81
CA GLN A 710 0.62 -2.51 -36.52
C GLN A 710 0.45 -1.95 -37.94
N TRP A 711 1.14 -0.86 -38.29
CA TRP A 711 1.00 -0.18 -39.59
C TRP A 711 2.24 -0.28 -40.51
N ILE A 712 3.38 -0.75 -40.01
CA ILE A 712 4.63 -0.83 -40.80
C ILE A 712 4.77 -2.08 -41.68
N TRP A 713 3.97 -3.13 -41.46
CA TRP A 713 4.03 -4.39 -42.22
C TRP A 713 3.07 -4.37 -43.42
N MET A 714 3.46 -3.67 -44.48
CA MET A 714 2.63 -3.44 -45.67
C MET A 714 2.61 -4.63 -46.64
N ASN A 715 1.43 -5.16 -46.97
CA ASN A 715 1.31 -6.32 -47.87
C ASN A 715 1.79 -6.05 -49.31
N SER A 716 1.78 -4.80 -49.76
CA SER A 716 2.37 -4.36 -51.04
C SER A 716 3.87 -4.65 -51.14
N GLU A 717 4.55 -4.75 -49.99
CA GLU A 717 5.99 -5.00 -49.91
C GLU A 717 6.35 -6.50 -49.74
N ARG A 718 5.36 -7.41 -49.70
CA ARG A 718 5.62 -8.84 -49.43
C ARG A 718 6.62 -9.46 -50.42
N SER A 719 6.54 -9.11 -51.70
CA SER A 719 7.46 -9.57 -52.75
C SER A 719 8.89 -9.03 -52.62
N GLN A 720 9.07 -7.90 -51.91
CA GLN A 720 10.37 -7.32 -51.58
C GLN A 720 10.84 -7.75 -50.18
N GLY A 721 10.08 -8.60 -49.49
CA GLY A 721 10.41 -9.08 -48.14
C GLY A 721 10.15 -8.06 -47.02
N PHE A 722 9.25 -7.09 -47.22
CA PHE A 722 8.87 -6.05 -46.25
C PHE A 722 10.01 -5.09 -45.79
N PRO A 723 10.72 -4.40 -46.70
CA PRO A 723 11.73 -3.40 -46.35
C PRO A 723 11.29 -2.39 -45.29
N THR A 724 10.09 -1.80 -45.36
CA THR A 724 9.65 -0.77 -44.39
C THR A 724 9.56 -1.33 -42.97
N GLY A 725 8.97 -2.52 -42.80
CA GLY A 725 8.90 -3.20 -41.51
C GLY A 725 10.30 -3.47 -40.92
N ASN A 726 11.21 -4.02 -41.73
CA ASN A 726 12.58 -4.31 -41.31
C ASN A 726 13.38 -3.04 -40.96
N PHE A 727 13.39 -2.01 -41.83
CA PHE A 727 14.16 -0.80 -41.61
C PHE A 727 13.63 0.05 -40.44
N VAL A 728 12.32 0.10 -40.22
CA VAL A 728 11.76 0.78 -39.04
C VAL A 728 12.12 0.02 -37.76
N CYS A 729 12.00 -1.32 -37.74
CA CYS A 729 12.43 -2.12 -36.59
C CYS A 729 13.93 -1.95 -36.30
N ALA A 730 14.77 -1.88 -37.34
CA ALA A 730 16.20 -1.61 -37.20
C ALA A 730 16.47 -0.21 -36.62
N ALA A 731 15.85 0.84 -37.18
CA ALA A 731 16.01 2.22 -36.75
C ALA A 731 15.55 2.43 -35.29
N CYS A 732 14.41 1.85 -34.90
CA CYS A 732 13.95 1.82 -33.51
C CYS A 732 14.96 1.10 -32.60
N SER A 733 15.48 -0.07 -32.99
CA SER A 733 16.47 -0.80 -32.20
C SER A 733 17.77 0.01 -31.98
N PHE A 734 18.27 0.67 -33.04
CA PHE A 734 19.45 1.54 -32.93
C PHE A 734 19.18 2.80 -32.10
N LEU A 735 17.96 3.35 -32.15
CA LEU A 735 17.54 4.46 -31.29
C LEU A 735 17.53 4.05 -29.80
N VAL A 736 17.05 2.84 -29.46
CA VAL A 736 17.14 2.30 -28.09
C VAL A 736 18.60 2.17 -27.66
N ALA A 737 19.47 1.61 -28.50
CA ALA A 737 20.91 1.49 -28.18
C ALA A 737 21.58 2.85 -27.94
N ALA A 738 21.25 3.86 -28.76
CA ALA A 738 21.76 5.23 -28.60
C ALA A 738 21.26 5.87 -27.29
N ILE A 739 19.95 5.80 -27.01
CA ILE A 739 19.37 6.37 -25.78
C ILE A 739 19.88 5.64 -24.53
N ALA A 740 19.99 4.31 -24.55
CA ALA A 740 20.53 3.53 -23.46
C ALA A 740 22.00 3.90 -23.18
N THR A 741 22.82 4.10 -24.22
CA THR A 741 24.21 4.58 -24.08
C THR A 741 24.26 6.00 -23.48
N ILE A 742 23.40 6.91 -23.95
CA ILE A 742 23.30 8.28 -23.42
C ILE A 742 22.91 8.27 -21.93
N LEU A 743 21.89 7.49 -21.56
CA LEU A 743 21.45 7.33 -20.16
C LEU A 743 22.54 6.67 -19.29
N ARG A 744 23.22 5.63 -19.80
CA ARG A 744 24.34 4.94 -19.12
C ARG A 744 25.48 5.90 -18.77
N LEU A 745 25.80 6.81 -19.68
CA LEU A 745 26.81 7.87 -19.49
C LEU A 745 26.29 9.02 -18.62
N TRP A 746 25.00 9.36 -18.69
CA TRP A 746 24.35 10.37 -17.86
C TRP A 746 24.34 9.95 -16.38
N TYR A 747 23.80 8.78 -16.05
CA TYR A 747 23.81 8.26 -14.68
C TYR A 747 25.25 8.02 -14.18
N GLY A 748 26.16 7.56 -15.04
CA GLY A 748 27.58 7.48 -14.73
C GLY A 748 28.25 8.82 -14.38
N ARG A 749 27.86 9.92 -15.06
CA ARG A 749 28.29 11.28 -14.70
C ARG A 749 27.61 11.79 -13.42
N MET A 750 26.35 11.46 -13.17
CA MET A 750 25.65 11.85 -11.94
C MET A 750 26.27 11.20 -10.69
N ASN A 751 26.64 9.91 -10.77
CA ASN A 751 27.34 9.21 -9.70
C ASN A 751 28.73 9.80 -9.42
N LYS A 752 29.45 10.27 -10.45
CA LYS A 752 30.74 10.97 -10.30
C LYS A 752 30.63 12.40 -9.77
N LEU A 753 29.43 12.97 -9.74
CA LEU A 753 29.15 14.34 -9.31
C LEU A 753 28.28 14.38 -8.05
N GLU A 754 28.14 13.23 -7.36
CA GLU A 754 27.34 13.03 -6.13
C GLU A 754 25.95 13.69 -6.15
N ARG A 755 25.30 13.71 -7.33
CA ARG A 755 24.05 14.46 -7.51
C ARG A 755 22.90 13.81 -6.75
N SER A 756 22.41 14.55 -5.76
CA SER A 756 21.16 14.30 -5.04
C SER A 756 19.95 14.04 -5.94
N ASP A 757 18.93 13.41 -5.37
CA ASP A 757 17.63 13.21 -6.01
C ASP A 757 16.72 14.47 -5.96
N SER A 758 15.44 14.30 -6.32
CA SER A 758 14.46 15.41 -6.30
C SER A 758 14.08 15.92 -4.90
N ARG A 759 14.38 15.17 -3.83
CA ARG A 759 14.20 15.56 -2.42
C ARG A 759 15.43 16.24 -1.84
N GLY A 760 16.62 15.84 -2.30
CA GLY A 760 17.92 16.37 -1.85
C GLY A 760 18.86 15.29 -1.30
N ASP A 761 18.38 14.05 -1.17
CA ASP A 761 19.13 12.95 -0.59
C ASP A 761 20.23 12.45 -1.56
N GLN A 762 21.43 12.16 -1.02
CA GLN A 762 22.49 11.53 -1.81
C GLN A 762 22.09 10.10 -2.19
N ARG A 763 22.09 9.80 -3.50
CA ARG A 763 21.66 8.52 -4.05
C ARG A 763 22.58 8.05 -5.16
N VAL A 764 23.01 6.79 -5.08
CA VAL A 764 23.70 6.12 -6.19
C VAL A 764 22.66 5.72 -7.24
N TRP A 765 22.79 6.25 -8.45
CA TRP A 765 21.91 5.96 -9.58
C TRP A 765 22.27 4.62 -10.23
N ALA A 766 21.26 3.84 -10.60
CA ALA A 766 21.45 2.54 -11.22
C ALA A 766 21.93 2.68 -12.67
N LEU A 767 22.88 1.83 -13.05
CA LEU A 767 23.64 1.91 -14.29
C LEU A 767 23.23 0.83 -15.31
#